data_AF-G7JZM1-F1
#
_entry.id   AF-G7JZM1-F1
#
_cell.length_a   1.000
_cell.length_b   1.000
_cell.length_c   1.000
_cell.angle_alpha   90.00
_cell.angle_beta   90.00
_cell.angle_gamma   90.00
#
_symmetry.space_group_name_H-M   'P 1'
#
loop_
_entity.id
_entity.type
_entity.pdbx_description
1 polymer ?
#
loop_
_entity_poly.entity_id
_entity_poly.type
_entity_poly.pdbx_seq_one_letter_code
_entity_poly.pdbx_strand_id
1 'polypeptide(L)'
;MNHQWIYDVFINFRGDDSRNSLVSHLYAALSNARINTFLDDEKLHKGSELQPQLLRAIQGSQICLVVFSENYSRSSWCLLELEKIMENRGTHGQIVIPIFYHIDPAIVRRQLGNFGKALEITAKKMQSKREKQKLLLQTWKSALSQATNLSGWDVTSSRNESELVQKIVEEVLAKLDNTFMPLPEHTVGLESRVEKMVPWIENNSTKVCMIGIWGMGGLGKTTAAKAIYNQIHRKFVYRSFIENIRETCERDSKGGWHICLQQQLLSDLLKTKEKIHNIASGTIAIKKMLSAKKVLIVLDDVTKVEQVKALYESRKWFGAGSVLIVTSRDAHILKSLQVDHVYPVNEMDQKESLELFSWHAFRQASPRADFSELSSSVIKYCGGLPLAAEVIGSYLYGRTREEWTSVLSKLEIIPDHHVQEKLRISYDGLSDGKQKDIFLDICCFFIGKDRAYVTEILNGCGLFASIGISVLIERSLLKVEKNNKLGMHDLIRDMGREIVRQNSEKDVRQISEKDPGERSRLWFQKDVHDVLTNNTGTKTVEGLVLNLETTSRASFNTSAFQEMKKLRLLQLDCVDLTGDFGFLSKQLRWVNWRQSTFNHVPNNFYQGNLVVFELKYSMVKQVWKETPFLDKLKILNLSHSKYLKNTPNFSLLPSLEKLIMKDCPSLSEVHPSIGDLNNLLLINFKDCTSLGNLPREISQLMSVTTLILDGCSNITELEEDVVQMKSLKTLMAARTGIEKAPFSIVSSKSIVYISLCGFEGFARDVFPCLIRSWMSPTINSLPHIPHMSLGVESNDLRLGNQSSTLRSCSTPRSVWVQCCSDIQLTEELKRLLNDLNSVDFTESETSHALQISDLSLKSFVITLGKSLSQGLTTTTTGSNDCFVLVNNYPSGLSYTCTGPSVRFRVPEDSDCHMKGITLCVVYSSTFENMETECLVGVLIINYTKFTINLYKRDTVMSFNDEDWQGVKSNLGAGDNMEIFVALGNGMTVKETGVHLVHGQSSTMEVESSSMTMEVEQSIMVKMEPLPEVEVQTQPNVKIDPSPEEEVQSSLDVKNEASLIIQNEPSLEPSLTVQDESSPKPNENIFAKLGKRVGKCVCLKL
;
A
#
# COMPACT_ATOMS: atom_id res chain seq x y z
N MET A 1 6.42 14.02 21.00
CA MET A 1 6.47 15.25 21.82
C MET A 1 7.91 15.68 22.00
N ASN A 2 8.29 16.87 21.53
CA ASN A 2 9.63 17.41 21.80
C ASN A 2 9.69 17.96 23.23
N HIS A 3 10.48 17.31 24.09
CA HIS A 3 10.92 17.92 25.34
C HIS A 3 12.03 18.92 25.00
N GLN A 4 11.74 20.21 25.14
CA GLN A 4 12.73 21.26 24.93
C GLN A 4 13.63 21.34 26.17
N TRP A 5 14.84 20.80 26.07
CA TRP A 5 15.82 20.86 27.14
C TRP A 5 16.22 22.31 27.42
N ILE A 6 16.30 22.66 28.71
CA ILE A 6 16.71 23.96 29.24
C ILE A 6 18.25 24.04 29.30
N TYR A 7 18.90 22.89 29.52
CA TYR A 7 20.35 22.73 29.61
C TYR A 7 20.79 21.50 28.81
N ASP A 8 21.98 21.57 28.23
CA ASP A 8 22.57 20.44 27.52
C ASP A 8 23.09 19.39 28.51
N VAL A 9 23.66 19.86 29.63
CA VAL A 9 24.35 19.04 30.64
C VAL A 9 24.00 19.52 32.06
N PHE A 10 23.69 18.59 32.95
CA PHE A 10 23.69 18.76 34.41
C PHE A 10 24.93 18.08 35.01
N ILE A 11 25.58 18.68 36.02
CA ILE A 11 26.67 18.02 36.76
C ILE A 11 26.26 17.80 38.22
N ASN A 12 26.11 16.54 38.61
CA ASN A 12 25.90 16.08 39.98
C ASN A 12 27.24 15.66 40.61
N PHE A 13 27.63 16.25 41.74
CA PHE A 13 28.96 16.07 42.34
C PHE A 13 28.97 16.40 43.84
N ARG A 14 29.99 15.93 44.58
CA ARG A 14 30.23 16.41 45.95
C ARG A 14 31.08 17.67 45.91
N GLY A 15 30.47 18.80 46.27
CA GLY A 15 31.11 20.11 46.26
C GLY A 15 32.37 20.25 47.13
N ASP A 16 32.49 19.48 48.21
CA ASP A 16 33.68 19.51 49.08
C ASP A 16 34.87 18.75 48.48
N ASP A 17 34.60 17.70 47.70
CA ASP A 17 35.63 16.76 47.22
C ASP A 17 36.21 17.15 45.85
N SER A 18 35.41 17.78 44.98
CA SER A 18 35.68 17.85 43.53
C SER A 18 35.40 19.19 42.85
N ARG A 19 34.78 20.17 43.55
CA ARG A 19 34.37 21.47 42.97
C ARG A 19 35.55 22.22 42.35
N ASN A 20 36.68 22.28 43.06
CA ASN A 20 37.84 23.09 42.69
C ASN A 20 38.91 22.32 41.89
N SER A 21 38.67 21.05 41.55
CA SER A 21 39.58 20.21 40.76
C SER A 21 38.92 19.73 39.46
N LEU A 22 38.38 18.52 39.41
CA LEU A 22 37.84 17.95 38.17
C LEU A 22 36.61 18.71 37.66
N VAL A 23 35.73 19.17 38.56
CA VAL A 23 34.43 19.76 38.16
C VAL A 23 34.61 21.17 37.59
N SER A 24 35.48 22.00 38.16
CA SER A 24 35.79 23.33 37.60
C SER A 24 36.43 23.22 36.21
N HIS A 25 37.41 22.32 36.03
CA HIS A 25 38.03 22.08 34.72
C HIS A 25 37.04 21.52 33.70
N LEU A 26 36.17 20.58 34.10
CA LEU A 26 35.14 19.99 33.26
C LEU A 26 34.09 21.03 32.83
N TYR A 27 33.56 21.82 33.76
CA TYR A 27 32.59 22.88 33.48
C TYR A 27 33.18 23.98 32.57
N ALA A 28 34.43 24.39 32.81
CA ALA A 28 35.14 25.33 31.94
C ALA A 28 35.36 24.75 30.52
N ALA A 29 35.73 23.48 30.39
CA ALA A 29 35.93 22.84 29.10
C ALA A 29 34.62 22.65 28.32
N LEU A 30 33.53 22.26 28.98
CA LEU A 30 32.18 22.20 28.40
C LEU A 30 31.72 23.61 27.94
N SER A 31 31.94 24.64 28.77
CA SER A 31 31.60 26.02 28.44
C SER A 31 32.42 26.57 27.25
N ASN A 32 33.71 26.24 27.17
CA ASN A 32 34.57 26.56 26.03
C ASN A 32 34.10 25.85 24.73
N ALA A 33 33.57 24.63 24.86
CA ALA A 33 32.90 23.90 23.77
C ALA A 33 31.48 24.43 23.45
N ARG A 34 31.04 25.52 24.09
CA ARG A 34 29.72 26.18 23.94
C ARG A 34 28.52 25.34 24.41
N ILE A 35 28.75 24.39 25.31
CA ILE A 35 27.71 23.52 25.88
C ILE A 35 27.05 24.23 27.07
N ASN A 36 25.73 24.45 27.02
CA ASN A 36 24.95 25.09 28.07
C ASN A 36 24.79 24.16 29.28
N THR A 37 25.83 24.13 30.12
CA THR A 37 25.93 23.29 31.31
C THR A 37 25.30 23.98 32.51
N PHE A 38 24.55 23.24 33.35
CA PHE A 38 24.10 23.70 34.65
C PHE A 38 25.06 23.27 35.76
N LEU A 39 25.36 24.20 36.66
CA LEU A 39 26.19 24.01 37.85
C LEU A 39 25.60 24.84 38.98
N ASP A 40 25.27 24.20 40.09
CA ASP A 40 24.38 24.72 41.14
C ASP A 40 24.81 26.09 41.71
N ASP A 41 26.09 26.30 41.99
CA ASP A 41 26.58 27.51 42.66
C ASP A 41 26.62 28.76 41.75
N GLU A 42 26.63 28.62 40.42
CA GLU A 42 26.79 29.76 39.49
C GLU A 42 25.47 30.32 38.96
N LYS A 43 24.45 29.47 38.73
CA LYS A 43 23.22 29.86 38.01
C LYS A 43 21.99 30.07 38.91
N LEU A 44 22.09 29.86 40.22
CA LEU A 44 20.98 30.06 41.16
C LEU A 44 20.92 31.51 41.70
N HIS A 45 19.76 32.15 41.63
CA HIS A 45 19.57 33.50 42.17
C HIS A 45 19.58 33.48 43.72
N LYS A 46 20.56 34.17 44.32
CA LYS A 46 20.72 34.30 45.78
C LYS A 46 19.42 34.83 46.42
N GLY A 47 18.82 34.01 47.29
CA GLY A 47 17.52 34.26 47.92
C GLY A 47 16.36 33.37 47.44
N SER A 48 16.59 32.54 46.42
CA SER A 48 15.61 31.54 45.96
C SER A 48 15.53 30.30 46.85
N GLU A 49 14.38 29.62 46.86
CA GLU A 49 14.31 28.22 47.28
C GLU A 49 15.12 27.34 46.30
N LEU A 50 16.14 26.65 46.82
CA LEU A 50 17.07 25.85 46.01
C LEU A 50 16.38 24.62 45.40
N GLN A 51 15.53 23.94 46.18
CA GLN A 51 14.97 22.63 45.82
C GLN A 51 14.11 22.63 44.53
N PRO A 52 13.16 23.57 44.33
CA PRO A 52 12.32 23.56 43.13
C PRO A 52 13.09 23.95 41.86
N GLN A 53 14.11 24.81 41.96
CA GLN A 53 14.93 25.20 40.82
C GLN A 53 15.88 24.07 40.40
N LEU A 54 16.51 23.39 41.37
CA LEU A 54 17.38 22.25 41.13
C LEU A 54 16.63 21.09 40.45
N LEU A 55 15.45 20.73 40.94
CA LEU A 55 14.62 19.67 40.34
C LEU A 55 14.21 19.99 38.90
N ARG A 56 13.91 21.26 38.58
CA ARG A 56 13.66 21.70 37.19
C ARG A 56 14.91 21.67 36.33
N ALA A 57 16.08 22.02 36.87
CA ALA A 57 17.35 21.94 36.13
C ALA A 57 17.68 20.49 35.77
N ILE A 58 17.52 19.55 36.72
CA ILE A 58 17.68 18.11 36.47
C ILE A 58 16.67 17.64 35.41
N GLN A 59 15.38 17.93 35.55
CA GLN A 59 14.35 17.53 34.57
C GLN A 59 14.56 18.18 33.18
N GLY A 60 15.07 19.40 33.13
CA GLY A 60 15.34 20.15 31.91
C GLY A 60 16.69 19.85 31.25
N SER A 61 17.46 18.87 31.71
CA SER A 61 18.79 18.56 31.16
C SER A 61 18.79 17.33 30.25
N GLN A 62 19.48 17.40 29.10
CA GLN A 62 19.58 16.27 28.17
C GLN A 62 20.55 15.18 28.67
N ILE A 63 21.68 15.59 29.23
CA ILE A 63 22.75 14.72 29.75
C ILE A 63 23.00 15.04 31.23
N CYS A 64 23.21 14.02 32.06
CA CYS A 64 23.59 14.17 33.47
C CYS A 64 24.93 13.48 33.73
N LEU A 65 25.95 14.27 34.08
CA LEU A 65 27.26 13.77 34.52
C LEU A 65 27.22 13.56 36.04
N VAL A 66 27.59 12.37 36.49
CA VAL A 66 27.51 11.96 37.91
C VAL A 66 28.92 11.69 38.43
N VAL A 67 29.48 12.61 39.20
CA VAL A 67 30.86 12.54 39.73
C VAL A 67 30.87 11.91 41.11
N PHE A 68 31.15 10.61 41.16
CA PHE A 68 31.34 9.84 42.39
C PHE A 68 32.71 10.10 43.00
N SER A 69 32.74 10.26 44.33
CA SER A 69 33.92 10.54 45.17
C SER A 69 33.77 9.82 46.52
N GLU A 70 34.85 9.69 47.31
CA GLU A 70 34.80 8.92 48.58
C GLU A 70 33.74 9.45 49.57
N ASN A 71 33.53 10.77 49.65
CA ASN A 71 32.57 11.36 50.58
C ASN A 71 31.19 11.63 49.97
N TYR A 72 30.95 11.28 48.71
CA TYR A 72 29.69 11.54 47.99
C TYR A 72 28.44 11.11 48.79
N SER A 73 28.45 9.90 49.37
CA SER A 73 27.32 9.36 50.14
C SER A 73 27.13 10.01 51.53
N ARG A 74 28.00 10.94 51.95
CA ARG A 74 27.79 11.81 53.12
C ARG A 74 26.84 12.98 52.84
N SER A 75 26.53 13.23 51.56
CA SER A 75 25.62 14.29 51.11
C SER A 75 24.21 13.74 50.90
N SER A 76 23.21 14.29 51.61
CA SER A 76 21.80 13.99 51.30
C SER A 76 21.35 14.60 49.98
N TRP A 77 21.87 15.78 49.62
CA TRP A 77 21.56 16.47 48.36
C TRP A 77 21.99 15.64 47.14
N CYS A 78 23.27 15.28 47.05
CA CYS A 78 23.80 14.53 45.91
C CYS A 78 23.05 13.20 45.68
N LEU A 79 22.56 12.56 46.74
CA LEU A 79 21.76 11.33 46.69
C LEU A 79 20.31 11.57 46.23
N LEU A 80 19.68 12.67 46.65
CA LEU A 80 18.35 13.09 46.16
C LEU A 80 18.38 13.52 44.69
N GLU A 81 19.44 14.22 44.29
CA GLU A 81 19.72 14.55 42.88
C GLU A 81 19.88 13.27 42.05
N LEU A 82 20.70 12.31 42.51
CA LEU A 82 20.90 11.03 41.83
C LEU A 82 19.62 10.20 41.73
N GLU A 83 18.82 10.17 42.80
CA GLU A 83 17.48 9.57 42.81
C GLU A 83 16.61 10.17 41.71
N LYS A 84 16.57 11.51 41.58
CA LYS A 84 15.81 12.19 40.52
C LYS A 84 16.39 12.00 39.12
N ILE A 85 17.72 11.99 38.97
CA ILE A 85 18.42 11.71 37.69
C ILE A 85 18.06 10.30 37.20
N MET A 86 18.04 9.31 38.09
CA MET A 86 17.69 7.93 37.73
C MET A 86 16.20 7.75 37.44
N GLU A 87 15.32 8.45 38.16
CA GLU A 87 13.88 8.51 37.86
C GLU A 87 13.62 9.15 36.47
N ASN A 88 14.26 10.29 36.18
CA ASN A 88 14.14 10.98 34.91
C ASN A 88 14.78 10.19 33.75
N ARG A 89 15.85 9.44 33.97
CA ARG A 89 16.39 8.48 33.00
C ARG A 89 15.34 7.44 32.61
N GLY A 90 14.58 6.93 33.58
CA GLY A 90 13.51 5.94 33.35
C GLY A 90 12.24 6.50 32.70
N THR A 91 11.96 7.79 32.82
CA THR A 91 10.69 8.42 32.42
C THR A 91 10.80 9.40 31.24
N HIS A 92 11.93 10.10 31.12
CA HIS A 92 12.19 11.15 30.12
C HIS A 92 13.39 10.80 29.21
N GLY A 93 14.04 9.64 29.40
CA GLY A 93 15.08 9.13 28.50
C GLY A 93 16.45 9.83 28.61
N GLN A 94 16.72 10.53 29.72
CA GLN A 94 17.98 11.26 29.94
C GLN A 94 19.22 10.37 29.86
N ILE A 95 20.29 10.90 29.27
CA ILE A 95 21.58 10.22 29.19
C ILE A 95 22.34 10.45 30.49
N VAL A 96 22.73 9.38 31.19
CA VAL A 96 23.53 9.47 32.42
C VAL A 96 24.93 8.91 32.16
N ILE A 97 25.97 9.63 32.57
CA ILE A 97 27.38 9.22 32.45
C ILE A 97 28.03 9.29 33.84
N PRO A 98 28.39 8.16 34.47
CA PRO A 98 29.11 8.17 35.73
C PRO A 98 30.60 8.43 35.52
N ILE A 99 31.18 9.18 36.45
CA ILE A 99 32.60 9.54 36.50
C ILE A 99 33.10 9.20 37.91
N PHE A 100 34.17 8.41 38.01
CA PHE A 100 34.69 7.87 39.26
C PHE A 100 35.99 8.58 39.64
N TYR A 101 35.88 9.57 40.52
CA TYR A 101 36.97 10.44 40.98
C TYR A 101 37.59 9.88 42.28
N HIS A 102 38.76 9.25 42.13
CA HIS A 102 39.52 8.58 43.20
C HIS A 102 38.72 7.55 44.03
N ILE A 103 37.77 6.85 43.41
CA ILE A 103 37.00 5.77 44.03
C ILE A 103 36.77 4.62 43.05
N ASP A 104 37.01 3.39 43.49
CA ASP A 104 36.72 2.17 42.71
C ASP A 104 35.20 2.04 42.44
N PRO A 105 34.76 1.87 41.18
CA PRO A 105 33.36 1.64 40.83
C PRO A 105 32.68 0.52 41.63
N ALA A 106 33.40 -0.54 42.00
CA ALA A 106 32.88 -1.65 42.80
C ALA A 106 32.52 -1.23 44.24
N ILE A 107 33.23 -0.25 44.83
CA ILE A 107 32.90 0.30 46.15
C ILE A 107 31.56 1.04 46.10
N VAL A 108 31.33 1.85 45.06
CA VAL A 108 30.06 2.58 44.87
C VAL A 108 28.93 1.60 44.54
N ARG A 109 29.17 0.65 43.63
CA ARG A 109 28.18 -0.33 43.13
C ARG A 109 27.68 -1.33 44.17
N ARG A 110 28.55 -1.75 45.09
CA ARG A 110 28.22 -2.65 46.21
C ARG A 110 28.07 -1.92 47.56
N GLN A 111 28.18 -0.59 47.56
CA GLN A 111 28.18 0.30 48.74
C GLN A 111 29.08 -0.24 49.88
N LEU A 112 30.34 -0.54 49.58
CA LEU A 112 31.26 -1.18 50.52
C LEU A 112 31.96 -0.18 51.46
N GLY A 113 32.60 -0.71 52.51
CA GLY A 113 33.53 0.02 53.35
C GLY A 113 32.96 1.31 53.97
N ASN A 114 33.71 2.40 53.86
CA ASN A 114 33.32 3.71 54.42
C ASN A 114 32.16 4.35 53.64
N PHE A 115 32.07 4.11 52.33
CA PHE A 115 31.01 4.66 51.46
C PHE A 115 29.61 4.15 51.87
N GLY A 116 29.49 2.85 52.17
CA GLY A 116 28.26 2.26 52.68
C GLY A 116 27.90 2.73 54.10
N LYS A 117 28.88 2.79 55.00
CA LYS A 117 28.69 3.31 56.37
C LYS A 117 28.20 4.76 56.36
N ALA A 118 28.79 5.60 55.49
CA ALA A 118 28.38 6.98 55.28
C ALA A 118 26.93 7.07 54.78
N LEU A 119 26.56 6.29 53.75
CA LEU A 119 25.19 6.25 53.22
C LEU A 119 24.14 5.95 54.31
N GLU A 120 24.42 4.98 55.19
CA GLU A 120 23.51 4.60 56.27
C GLU A 120 23.42 5.65 57.39
N ILE A 121 24.50 6.41 57.63
CA ILE A 121 24.49 7.56 58.54
C ILE A 121 23.69 8.72 57.94
N THR A 122 23.84 9.00 56.64
CA THR A 122 23.07 10.04 55.92
C THR A 122 21.57 9.72 55.93
N ALA A 123 21.19 8.47 55.69
CA ALA A 123 19.78 8.03 55.76
C ALA A 123 19.19 8.18 57.18
N LYS A 124 19.96 7.85 58.23
CA LYS A 124 19.56 8.07 59.64
C LYS A 124 19.38 9.55 60.00
N LYS A 125 20.18 10.45 59.42
CA LYS A 125 20.04 11.91 59.61
C LYS A 125 18.80 12.49 58.92
N MET A 126 18.40 11.94 57.78
CA MET A 126 17.29 12.46 56.97
C MET A 126 15.90 11.92 57.37
N GLN A 127 15.81 10.74 58.00
CA GLN A 127 14.53 10.16 58.45
C GLN A 127 14.65 9.52 59.83
N SER A 128 13.96 10.11 60.82
CA SER A 128 13.84 9.56 62.18
C SER A 128 12.88 8.37 62.29
N LYS A 129 11.95 8.21 61.33
CA LYS A 129 11.01 7.07 61.29
C LYS A 129 11.65 5.88 60.58
N ARG A 130 11.89 4.80 61.35
CA ARG A 130 12.62 3.58 60.95
C ARG A 130 12.16 2.95 59.63
N GLU A 131 10.86 2.98 59.34
CA GLU A 131 10.29 2.46 58.08
C GLU A 131 10.63 3.35 56.88
N LYS A 132 10.41 4.67 56.99
CA LYS A 132 10.78 5.64 55.95
C LYS A 132 12.30 5.66 55.72
N GLN A 133 13.09 5.50 56.79
CA GLN A 133 14.54 5.37 56.73
C GLN A 133 14.97 4.11 55.96
N LYS A 134 14.29 2.97 56.15
CA LYS A 134 14.54 1.74 55.39
C LYS A 134 14.19 1.90 53.91
N LEU A 135 13.04 2.51 53.60
CA LEU A 135 12.60 2.77 52.23
C LEU A 135 13.58 3.70 51.48
N LEU A 136 13.91 4.86 52.07
CA LEU A 136 14.88 5.82 51.51
C LEU A 136 16.24 5.18 51.24
N LEU A 137 16.74 4.36 52.17
CA LEU A 137 17.99 3.63 52.01
C LEU A 137 17.92 2.59 50.87
N GLN A 138 16.77 1.96 50.64
CA GLN A 138 16.57 1.06 49.49
C GLN A 138 16.55 1.84 48.17
N THR A 139 15.88 3.00 48.10
CA THR A 139 15.87 3.83 46.88
C THR A 139 17.26 4.33 46.53
N TRP A 140 18.03 4.83 47.50
CA TRP A 140 19.41 5.30 47.26
C TRP A 140 20.37 4.17 46.88
N LYS A 141 20.30 2.99 47.53
CA LYS A 141 21.10 1.83 47.11
C LYS A 141 20.70 1.35 45.70
N SER A 142 19.43 1.46 45.32
CA SER A 142 18.96 1.20 43.95
C SER A 142 19.52 2.20 42.95
N ALA A 143 19.40 3.50 43.20
CA ALA A 143 19.92 4.55 42.30
C ALA A 143 21.44 4.46 42.10
N LEU A 144 22.21 4.25 43.19
CA LEU A 144 23.66 4.02 43.14
C LEU A 144 24.01 2.78 42.32
N SER A 145 23.33 1.65 42.56
CA SER A 145 23.54 0.41 41.80
C SER A 145 23.22 0.59 40.31
N GLN A 146 22.10 1.22 39.97
CA GLN A 146 21.71 1.48 38.58
C GLN A 146 22.69 2.41 37.86
N ALA A 147 23.09 3.52 38.48
CA ALA A 147 24.06 4.45 37.90
C ALA A 147 25.43 3.81 37.66
N THR A 148 25.87 2.94 38.57
CA THR A 148 27.16 2.22 38.45
C THR A 148 27.10 0.91 37.64
N ASN A 149 25.92 0.55 37.14
CA ASN A 149 25.78 -0.45 36.08
C ASN A 149 25.99 0.16 34.67
N LEU A 150 26.11 1.49 34.55
CA LEU A 150 26.38 2.18 33.29
C LEU A 150 27.89 2.23 33.00
N SER A 151 28.26 2.18 31.72
CA SER A 151 29.62 2.49 31.27
C SER A 151 29.96 3.95 31.59
N GLY A 152 31.11 4.17 32.22
CA GLY A 152 31.59 5.50 32.59
C GLY A 152 33.10 5.57 32.70
N TRP A 153 33.59 6.70 33.22
CA TRP A 153 35.01 7.03 33.23
C TRP A 153 35.63 6.86 34.62
N ASP A 154 36.74 6.14 34.70
CA ASP A 154 37.56 6.06 35.92
C ASP A 154 38.80 6.96 35.78
N VAL A 155 38.98 7.90 36.71
CA VAL A 155 40.11 8.84 36.67
C VAL A 155 41.47 8.12 36.74
N THR A 156 41.54 6.99 37.44
CA THR A 156 42.76 6.18 37.57
C THR A 156 43.17 5.48 36.26
N SER A 157 42.25 5.38 35.28
CA SER A 157 42.55 4.85 33.94
C SER A 157 43.16 5.87 32.97
N SER A 158 43.24 7.15 33.37
CA SER A 158 43.75 8.26 32.56
C SER A 158 45.16 8.70 32.98
N ARG A 159 45.98 9.23 32.06
CA ARG A 159 47.33 9.68 32.40
C ARG A 159 47.35 11.02 33.15
N ASN A 160 46.31 11.84 32.99
CA ASN A 160 46.07 13.07 33.73
C ASN A 160 44.60 13.52 33.56
N GLU A 161 44.13 14.39 34.46
CA GLU A 161 42.76 14.90 34.45
C GLU A 161 42.40 15.69 33.18
N SER A 162 43.36 16.35 32.52
CA SER A 162 43.09 17.17 31.33
C SER A 162 42.77 16.32 30.10
N GLU A 163 43.51 15.22 29.89
CA GLU A 163 43.21 14.21 28.86
C GLU A 163 41.83 13.57 29.09
N LEU A 164 41.46 13.35 30.34
CA LEU A 164 40.14 12.83 30.70
C LEU A 164 39.03 13.85 30.42
N VAL A 165 39.19 15.10 30.86
CA VAL A 165 38.21 16.17 30.61
C VAL A 165 37.99 16.37 29.11
N GLN A 166 39.05 16.31 28.28
CA GLN A 166 38.91 16.34 26.83
C GLN A 166 38.05 15.19 26.30
N LYS A 167 38.32 13.94 26.70
CA LYS A 167 37.53 12.77 26.27
C LYS A 167 36.07 12.82 26.73
N ILE A 168 35.79 13.34 27.93
CA ILE A 168 34.41 13.54 28.41
C ILE A 168 33.72 14.62 27.57
N VAL A 169 34.39 15.73 27.26
CA VAL A 169 33.83 16.78 26.38
C VAL A 169 33.60 16.24 24.96
N GLU A 170 34.49 15.42 24.41
CA GLU A 170 34.30 14.76 23.11
C GLU A 170 33.11 13.78 23.11
N GLU A 171 32.95 12.96 24.15
CA GLU A 171 31.80 12.06 24.29
C GLU A 171 30.49 12.82 24.45
N VAL A 172 30.49 13.89 25.26
CA VAL A 172 29.34 14.78 25.44
C VAL A 172 28.99 15.47 24.12
N LEU A 173 29.96 16.04 23.41
CA LEU A 173 29.75 16.62 22.07
C LEU A 173 29.19 15.58 21.08
N ALA A 174 29.68 14.33 21.09
CA ALA A 174 29.18 13.27 20.23
C ALA A 174 27.72 12.86 20.54
N LYS A 175 27.29 13.00 21.79
CA LYS A 175 25.90 12.73 22.24
C LYS A 175 24.98 13.95 22.12
N LEU A 176 25.54 15.16 22.06
CA LEU A 176 24.86 16.43 21.76
C LEU A 176 24.86 16.80 20.26
N ASP A 177 25.61 16.10 19.39
CA ASP A 177 25.86 16.50 17.99
C ASP A 177 24.54 16.70 17.22
N ASN A 178 24.11 17.97 17.12
CA ASN A 178 22.76 18.45 16.75
C ASN A 178 22.45 18.31 15.25
N THR A 179 22.91 17.21 14.65
CA THR A 179 22.59 16.74 13.30
C THR A 179 21.15 16.20 13.16
N PHE A 180 20.23 16.63 14.02
CA PHE A 180 18.80 16.33 13.90
C PHE A 180 18.20 17.23 12.81
N MET A 181 17.73 16.63 11.72
CA MET A 181 17.12 17.37 10.62
C MET A 181 15.82 18.03 11.10
N PRO A 182 15.59 19.33 10.82
CA PRO A 182 14.38 20.01 11.26
C PRO A 182 13.14 19.37 10.62
N LEU A 183 12.21 18.96 11.47
CA LEU A 183 10.86 18.51 11.11
C LEU A 183 9.88 19.68 11.26
N PRO A 184 8.71 19.66 10.60
CA PRO A 184 7.63 20.62 10.84
C PRO A 184 7.22 20.66 12.32
N GLU A 185 6.71 21.80 12.81
CA GLU A 185 6.25 21.95 14.20
C GLU A 185 5.14 20.95 14.58
N HIS A 186 4.33 20.54 13.59
CA HIS A 186 3.18 19.67 13.75
C HIS A 186 3.33 18.41 12.87
N THR A 187 4.13 17.44 13.33
CA THR A 187 4.20 16.11 12.71
C THR A 187 3.03 15.24 13.19
N VAL A 188 2.21 14.77 12.25
CA VAL A 188 1.04 13.93 12.52
C VAL A 188 1.16 12.62 11.74
N GLY A 189 1.01 11.49 12.42
CA GLY A 189 1.07 10.15 11.80
C GLY A 189 2.44 9.78 11.20
N LEU A 190 3.51 10.49 11.57
CA LEU A 190 4.83 10.31 10.96
C LEU A 190 5.48 9.04 11.51
N GLU A 191 5.29 8.78 12.80
CA GLU A 191 5.71 7.61 13.56
C GLU A 191 5.23 6.32 12.86
N SER A 192 3.93 6.18 12.59
CA SER A 192 3.33 4.98 11.97
C SER A 192 3.79 4.69 10.54
N ARG A 193 4.41 5.68 9.88
CA ARG A 193 5.04 5.57 8.56
C ARG A 193 6.53 5.16 8.70
N VAL A 194 7.23 5.70 9.69
CA VAL A 194 8.66 5.46 9.94
C VAL A 194 8.91 4.10 10.63
N GLU A 195 8.06 3.71 11.57
CA GLU A 195 8.12 2.43 12.31
C GLU A 195 8.06 1.20 11.40
N LYS A 196 7.51 1.33 10.19
CA LYS A 196 7.48 0.25 9.19
C LYS A 196 8.82 0.08 8.44
N MET A 197 9.64 1.13 8.40
CA MET A 197 10.89 1.16 7.64
C MET A 197 12.12 0.90 8.50
N VAL A 198 12.14 1.38 9.74
CA VAL A 198 13.32 1.26 10.62
C VAL A 198 13.66 -0.20 10.99
N PRO A 199 12.71 -1.08 11.37
CA PRO A 199 13.00 -2.50 11.58
C PRO A 199 13.50 -3.20 10.32
N TRP A 200 13.01 -2.79 9.13
CA TRP A 200 13.48 -3.34 7.86
C TRP A 200 14.94 -2.94 7.55
N ILE A 201 15.33 -1.71 7.88
CA ILE A 201 16.74 -1.25 7.82
C ILE A 201 17.61 -2.04 8.80
N GLU A 202 17.13 -2.26 10.02
CA GLU A 202 17.89 -2.91 11.09
C GLU A 202 18.10 -4.42 10.83
N ASN A 203 17.08 -5.11 10.33
CA ASN A 203 17.15 -6.51 9.90
C ASN A 203 18.12 -6.74 8.72
N ASN A 204 18.44 -5.70 7.95
CA ASN A 204 19.40 -5.77 6.83
C ASN A 204 20.78 -5.17 7.16
N SER A 205 21.06 -4.89 8.44
CA SER A 205 22.24 -4.14 8.92
C SER A 205 23.63 -4.74 8.61
N THR A 206 23.71 -5.96 8.07
CA THR A 206 24.96 -6.58 7.59
C THR A 206 25.29 -6.27 6.13
N LYS A 207 24.32 -5.82 5.32
CA LYS A 207 24.47 -5.56 3.88
C LYS A 207 24.48 -4.05 3.60
N VAL A 208 24.91 -3.67 2.39
CA VAL A 208 24.59 -2.33 1.86
C VAL A 208 23.11 -2.29 1.54
N CYS A 209 22.37 -1.36 2.11
CA CYS A 209 20.92 -1.24 2.04
C CYS A 209 20.52 -0.01 1.21
N MET A 210 19.67 -0.18 0.20
CA MET A 210 19.26 0.88 -0.73
C MET A 210 17.74 0.98 -0.79
N ILE A 211 17.19 2.13 -0.40
CA ILE A 211 15.76 2.37 -0.23
C ILE A 211 15.30 3.52 -1.12
N GLY A 212 14.21 3.32 -1.86
CA GLY A 212 13.53 4.37 -2.61
C GLY A 212 12.22 4.79 -1.95
N ILE A 213 12.08 6.06 -1.56
CA ILE A 213 10.83 6.64 -1.05
C ILE A 213 10.10 7.30 -2.22
N TRP A 214 8.90 6.78 -2.55
CA TRP A 214 8.17 7.13 -3.78
C TRP A 214 6.77 7.69 -3.49
N GLY A 215 6.22 8.45 -4.45
CA GLY A 215 4.87 9.02 -4.37
C GLY A 215 4.76 10.43 -4.98
N MET A 216 3.54 10.94 -5.05
CA MET A 216 3.18 12.28 -5.55
C MET A 216 3.93 13.42 -4.84
N GLY A 217 4.00 14.60 -5.47
CA GLY A 217 4.37 15.84 -4.79
C GLY A 217 3.44 16.13 -3.60
N GLY A 218 3.96 16.75 -2.53
CA GLY A 218 3.17 17.14 -1.36
C GLY A 218 2.85 16.03 -0.33
N LEU A 219 3.08 14.74 -0.63
CA LEU A 219 2.84 13.62 0.30
C LEU A 219 3.86 13.48 1.45
N GLY A 220 4.71 14.48 1.70
CA GLY A 220 5.65 14.46 2.83
C GLY A 220 6.84 13.49 2.71
N LYS A 221 7.23 13.06 1.49
CA LYS A 221 8.40 12.17 1.26
C LYS A 221 9.68 12.65 1.95
N THR A 222 10.02 13.93 1.78
CA THR A 222 11.17 14.58 2.44
C THR A 222 11.05 14.51 3.97
N THR A 223 9.85 14.75 4.51
CA THR A 223 9.55 14.67 5.95
C THR A 223 9.75 13.25 6.50
N ALA A 224 9.29 12.23 5.77
CA ALA A 224 9.54 10.83 6.11
C ALA A 224 11.05 10.49 6.07
N ALA A 225 11.77 10.93 5.04
CA ALA A 225 13.22 10.74 4.94
C ALA A 225 13.99 11.41 6.09
N LYS A 226 13.61 12.65 6.46
CA LYS A 226 14.15 13.37 7.64
C LYS A 226 13.87 12.63 8.94
N ALA A 227 12.67 12.08 9.14
CA ALA A 227 12.33 11.34 10.35
C ALA A 227 13.07 9.99 10.45
N ILE A 228 13.19 9.22 9.36
CA ILE A 228 13.98 7.98 9.30
C ILE A 228 15.44 8.28 9.65
N TYR A 229 16.02 9.31 9.00
CA TYR A 229 17.38 9.77 9.30
C TYR A 229 17.53 10.15 10.79
N ASN A 230 16.60 10.95 11.33
CA ASN A 230 16.60 11.34 12.74
C ASN A 230 16.54 10.14 13.71
N GLN A 231 15.87 9.05 13.35
CA GLN A 231 15.84 7.83 14.16
C GLN A 231 17.13 6.99 14.06
N ILE A 232 17.78 6.92 12.88
CA ILE A 232 18.92 6.00 12.66
C ILE A 232 20.32 6.65 12.63
N HIS A 233 20.45 7.97 12.40
CA HIS A 233 21.74 8.65 12.17
C HIS A 233 22.80 8.46 13.27
N ARG A 234 22.37 8.20 14.51
CA ARG A 234 23.27 7.90 15.65
C ARG A 234 24.01 6.57 15.50
N LYS A 235 23.55 5.66 14.62
CA LYS A 235 24.17 4.36 14.33
C LYS A 235 25.27 4.44 13.24
N PHE A 236 25.62 5.66 12.79
CA PHE A 236 26.54 5.95 11.68
C PHE A 236 27.49 7.11 12.03
N VAL A 237 28.80 6.87 11.89
CA VAL A 237 29.85 7.89 12.05
C VAL A 237 29.88 8.84 10.85
N TYR A 238 29.67 8.29 9.65
CA TYR A 238 29.70 9.00 8.38
C TYR A 238 28.28 9.18 7.87
N ARG A 239 27.82 10.43 7.74
CA ARG A 239 26.43 10.75 7.37
C ARG A 239 26.34 12.01 6.51
N SER A 240 25.37 12.05 5.59
CA SER A 240 25.07 13.19 4.72
C SER A 240 23.57 13.22 4.37
N PHE A 241 23.00 14.42 4.28
CA PHE A 241 21.63 14.65 3.80
C PHE A 241 21.66 15.74 2.73
N ILE A 242 21.44 15.35 1.48
CA ILE A 242 21.45 16.26 0.33
C ILE A 242 20.00 16.63 0.00
N GLU A 243 19.56 17.77 0.52
CA GLU A 243 18.22 18.32 0.29
C GLU A 243 18.02 18.85 -1.14
N ASN A 244 16.80 18.70 -1.67
CA ASN A 244 16.32 19.38 -2.88
C ASN A 244 17.27 19.29 -4.10
N ILE A 245 17.76 18.09 -4.41
CA ILE A 245 18.74 17.85 -5.49
C ILE A 245 18.26 18.43 -6.82
N ARG A 246 16.96 18.28 -7.14
CA ARG A 246 16.33 18.91 -8.29
C ARG A 246 16.55 20.43 -8.34
N GLU A 247 16.19 21.16 -7.29
CA GLU A 247 16.29 22.63 -7.29
C GLU A 247 17.75 23.09 -7.37
N THR A 248 18.67 22.37 -6.73
CA THR A 248 20.12 22.61 -6.84
C THR A 248 20.63 22.43 -8.26
N CYS A 249 20.13 21.44 -9.01
CA CYS A 249 20.46 21.23 -10.42
C CYS A 249 19.82 22.29 -11.34
N GLU A 250 18.58 22.70 -11.07
CA GLU A 250 17.84 23.66 -11.91
C GLU A 250 18.33 25.11 -11.73
N ARG A 251 18.91 25.46 -10.58
CA ARG A 251 19.51 26.78 -10.31
C ARG A 251 20.89 26.97 -10.95
N ASP A 252 21.63 25.89 -11.25
CA ASP A 252 22.96 25.98 -11.87
C ASP A 252 22.87 25.96 -13.40
N SER A 253 22.62 27.15 -13.95
CA SER A 253 22.60 27.41 -15.39
C SER A 253 23.96 27.26 -16.10
N LYS A 254 25.04 26.94 -15.37
CA LYS A 254 26.38 26.68 -15.94
C LYS A 254 26.74 25.18 -15.99
N GLY A 255 25.86 24.30 -15.52
CA GLY A 255 26.06 22.85 -15.53
C GLY A 255 27.09 22.35 -14.51
N GLY A 256 27.50 23.19 -13.55
CA GLY A 256 28.46 22.84 -12.50
C GLY A 256 27.91 21.94 -11.40
N TRP A 257 26.59 21.68 -11.38
CA TRP A 257 25.87 21.06 -10.27
C TRP A 257 26.46 19.72 -9.82
N HIS A 258 27.03 18.94 -10.74
CA HIS A 258 27.77 17.71 -10.42
C HIS A 258 28.84 17.95 -9.35
N ILE A 259 29.65 19.00 -9.53
CA ILE A 259 30.74 19.38 -8.61
C ILE A 259 30.14 19.89 -7.29
N CYS A 260 29.05 20.66 -7.33
CA CYS A 260 28.38 21.16 -6.13
C CYS A 260 27.86 20.01 -5.24
N LEU A 261 27.17 19.02 -5.82
CA LEU A 261 26.68 17.85 -5.08
C LEU A 261 27.83 16.98 -4.54
N GLN A 262 28.91 16.79 -5.32
CA GLN A 262 30.10 16.08 -4.86
C GLN A 262 30.83 16.81 -3.72
N GLN A 263 30.94 18.13 -3.78
CA GLN A 263 31.54 18.96 -2.72
C GLN A 263 30.72 18.88 -1.44
N GLN A 264 29.39 18.97 -1.54
CA GLN A 264 28.50 18.82 -0.39
C GLN A 264 28.69 17.45 0.27
N LEU A 265 28.60 16.36 -0.50
CA LEU A 265 28.75 15.00 0.02
C LEU A 265 30.10 14.78 0.71
N LEU A 266 31.21 15.25 0.13
CA LEU A 266 32.52 15.15 0.79
C LEU A 266 32.59 16.02 2.05
N SER A 267 32.03 17.23 2.02
CA SER A 267 32.08 18.12 3.19
C SER A 267 31.28 17.60 4.39
N ASP A 268 30.15 16.93 4.14
CA ASP A 268 29.37 16.24 5.17
C ASP A 268 30.14 15.04 5.75
N LEU A 269 30.71 14.19 4.87
CA LEU A 269 31.40 12.96 5.25
C LEU A 269 32.78 13.18 5.89
N LEU A 270 33.44 14.32 5.64
CA LEU A 270 34.74 14.69 6.20
C LEU A 270 34.64 15.71 7.34
N LYS A 271 33.51 16.41 7.49
CA LYS A 271 33.35 17.64 8.29
C LYS A 271 34.37 18.76 7.92
N THR A 272 34.94 18.75 6.72
CA THR A 272 35.91 19.75 6.20
C THR A 272 35.55 20.24 4.81
N LYS A 273 35.92 21.48 4.46
CA LYS A 273 35.62 22.10 3.15
C LYS A 273 36.71 21.80 2.11
N GLU A 274 36.67 20.63 1.49
CA GLU A 274 37.51 20.32 0.32
C GLU A 274 37.03 21.04 -0.95
N LYS A 275 37.96 21.57 -1.75
CA LYS A 275 37.66 22.14 -3.08
C LYS A 275 37.88 21.09 -4.15
N ILE A 276 36.78 20.60 -4.74
CA ILE A 276 36.84 19.73 -5.92
C ILE A 276 37.04 20.59 -7.17
N HIS A 277 38.09 20.31 -7.94
CA HIS A 277 38.45 21.08 -9.14
C HIS A 277 37.82 20.53 -10.43
N ASN A 278 37.48 19.24 -10.48
CA ASN A 278 36.75 18.62 -11.60
C ASN A 278 35.99 17.37 -11.13
N ILE A 279 34.97 16.95 -11.92
CA ILE A 279 34.08 15.84 -11.57
C ILE A 279 34.87 14.55 -11.28
N ALA A 280 35.87 14.21 -12.11
CA ALA A 280 36.65 12.98 -11.93
C ALA A 280 37.41 12.95 -10.60
N SER A 281 38.00 14.06 -10.17
CA SER A 281 38.69 14.17 -8.88
C SER A 281 37.73 13.98 -7.68
N GLY A 282 36.52 14.55 -7.77
CA GLY A 282 35.48 14.36 -6.77
C GLY A 282 34.98 12.92 -6.72
N THR A 283 34.72 12.32 -7.89
CA THR A 283 34.34 10.91 -8.04
C THR A 283 35.36 9.96 -7.38
N ILE A 284 36.66 10.20 -7.58
CA ILE A 284 37.74 9.39 -6.99
C ILE A 284 37.80 9.60 -5.46
N ALA A 285 37.69 10.84 -4.99
CA ALA A 285 37.69 11.16 -3.55
C ALA A 285 36.49 10.52 -2.83
N ILE A 286 35.28 10.62 -3.39
CA ILE A 286 34.07 9.97 -2.86
C ILE A 286 34.23 8.45 -2.83
N LYS A 287 34.67 7.83 -3.94
CA LYS A 287 34.94 6.38 -3.99
C LYS A 287 35.91 5.94 -2.90
N LYS A 288 37.01 6.68 -2.69
CA LYS A 288 37.99 6.42 -1.62
C LYS A 288 37.38 6.61 -0.21
N MET A 289 36.47 7.57 -0.03
CA MET A 289 35.84 7.85 1.26
C MET A 289 34.74 6.86 1.65
N LEU A 290 33.95 6.36 0.70
CA LEU A 290 32.90 5.38 0.94
C LEU A 290 33.45 3.95 1.13
N SER A 291 34.57 3.63 0.46
CA SER A 291 35.16 2.30 0.44
C SER A 291 35.44 1.77 1.85
N ALA A 292 34.90 0.59 2.16
CA ALA A 292 34.98 -0.10 3.45
C ALA A 292 34.41 0.67 4.67
N LYS A 293 33.72 1.80 4.48
CA LYS A 293 33.10 2.56 5.58
C LYS A 293 31.59 2.32 5.64
N LYS A 294 31.05 2.28 6.86
CA LYS A 294 29.60 2.25 7.12
C LYS A 294 29.05 3.68 7.08
N VAL A 295 28.24 4.00 6.06
CA VAL A 295 27.71 5.36 5.83
C VAL A 295 26.18 5.41 5.85
N LEU A 296 25.62 6.59 6.14
CA LEU A 296 24.21 6.92 5.93
C LEU A 296 24.08 8.11 4.97
N ILE A 297 23.45 7.93 3.81
CA ILE A 297 23.26 9.00 2.83
C ILE A 297 21.78 9.13 2.50
N VAL A 298 21.27 10.36 2.48
CA VAL A 298 19.92 10.68 1.98
C VAL A 298 20.01 11.63 0.78
N LEU A 299 19.32 11.28 -0.30
CA LEU A 299 19.24 12.04 -1.55
C LEU A 299 17.78 12.44 -1.81
N ASP A 300 17.45 13.73 -1.74
CA ASP A 300 16.05 14.21 -1.73
C ASP A 300 15.61 14.93 -3.03
N ASP A 301 14.36 14.67 -3.45
CA ASP A 301 13.72 15.08 -4.73
C ASP A 301 14.60 14.80 -5.96
N VAL A 302 15.07 13.56 -6.11
CA VAL A 302 15.82 13.10 -7.30
C VAL A 302 14.89 12.98 -8.51
N THR A 303 15.29 13.59 -9.63
CA THR A 303 14.51 13.64 -10.89
C THR A 303 15.24 13.06 -12.11
N LYS A 304 16.53 12.71 -12.00
CA LYS A 304 17.30 12.00 -13.05
C LYS A 304 18.29 11.01 -12.44
N VAL A 305 18.48 9.86 -13.10
CA VAL A 305 19.50 8.86 -12.71
C VAL A 305 20.93 9.45 -12.74
N GLU A 306 21.18 10.41 -13.64
CA GLU A 306 22.43 11.18 -13.75
C GLU A 306 22.83 11.90 -12.45
N GLN A 307 21.85 12.40 -11.68
CA GLN A 307 22.10 13.10 -10.42
C GLN A 307 22.70 12.17 -9.36
N VAL A 308 22.28 10.91 -9.36
CA VAL A 308 22.78 9.89 -8.44
C VAL A 308 24.10 9.30 -8.93
N LYS A 309 24.25 9.10 -10.24
CA LYS A 309 25.51 8.67 -10.88
C LYS A 309 26.66 9.67 -10.67
N ALA A 310 26.35 10.96 -10.50
CA ALA A 310 27.34 11.98 -10.13
C ALA A 310 27.95 11.76 -8.73
N LEU A 311 27.24 11.05 -7.83
CA LEU A 311 27.66 10.80 -6.45
C LEU A 311 28.24 9.40 -6.26
N TYR A 312 27.66 8.37 -6.87
CA TYR A 312 28.28 7.04 -6.93
C TYR A 312 27.95 6.28 -8.21
N GLU A 313 28.91 5.51 -8.71
CA GLU A 313 28.75 4.70 -9.92
C GLU A 313 28.26 3.27 -9.63
N SER A 314 28.68 2.69 -8.49
CA SER A 314 28.43 1.29 -8.18
C SER A 314 28.20 1.06 -6.69
N ARG A 315 27.25 0.17 -6.38
CA ARG A 315 26.96 -0.34 -5.02
C ARG A 315 28.20 -0.93 -4.31
N LYS A 316 29.21 -1.36 -5.08
CA LYS A 316 30.51 -1.84 -4.57
C LYS A 316 31.36 -0.77 -3.87
N TRP A 317 30.98 0.52 -3.93
CA TRP A 317 31.72 1.60 -3.28
C TRP A 317 31.41 1.71 -1.78
N PHE A 318 30.30 1.15 -1.30
CA PHE A 318 29.86 1.28 0.09
C PHE A 318 30.37 0.12 0.96
N GLY A 319 30.78 0.41 2.19
CA GLY A 319 31.09 -0.63 3.20
C GLY A 319 29.83 -1.32 3.73
N ALA A 320 30.02 -2.51 4.32
CA ALA A 320 28.94 -3.31 4.90
C ALA A 320 28.12 -2.52 5.94
N GLY A 321 26.80 -2.77 5.96
CA GLY A 321 25.85 -2.07 6.84
C GLY A 321 25.57 -0.61 6.49
N SER A 322 26.05 -0.10 5.35
CA SER A 322 25.71 1.25 4.87
C SER A 322 24.25 1.34 4.41
N VAL A 323 23.64 2.53 4.56
CA VAL A 323 22.25 2.80 4.17
C VAL A 323 22.20 4.01 3.23
N LEU A 324 21.54 3.83 2.07
CA LEU A 324 21.21 4.89 1.13
C LEU A 324 19.69 5.03 1.03
N ILE A 325 19.18 6.23 1.24
CA ILE A 325 17.76 6.58 1.06
C ILE A 325 17.66 7.58 -0.11
N VAL A 326 16.80 7.31 -1.08
CA VAL A 326 16.55 8.18 -2.23
C VAL A 326 15.06 8.54 -2.26
N THR A 327 14.70 9.81 -2.18
CA THR A 327 13.32 10.25 -2.41
C THR A 327 13.13 10.67 -3.86
N SER A 328 12.01 10.24 -4.47
CA SER A 328 11.67 10.62 -5.84
C SER A 328 10.16 10.62 -6.08
N ARG A 329 9.75 11.36 -7.11
CA ARG A 329 8.39 11.32 -7.67
C ARG A 329 8.24 10.23 -8.73
N ASP A 330 9.35 9.62 -9.17
CA ASP A 330 9.41 8.76 -10.34
C ASP A 330 9.96 7.37 -9.98
N ALA A 331 9.11 6.35 -10.07
CA ALA A 331 9.46 4.96 -9.78
C ALA A 331 10.47 4.39 -10.79
N HIS A 332 10.53 4.90 -12.02
CA HIS A 332 11.47 4.42 -13.03
C HIS A 332 12.92 4.71 -12.64
N ILE A 333 13.17 5.84 -11.96
CA ILE A 333 14.49 6.18 -11.41
C ILE A 333 14.90 5.14 -10.36
N LEU A 334 14.00 4.80 -9.44
CA LEU A 334 14.27 3.85 -8.36
C LEU A 334 14.53 2.43 -8.88
N LYS A 335 13.76 1.99 -9.90
CA LYS A 335 14.03 0.76 -10.66
C LYS A 335 15.40 0.79 -11.33
N SER A 336 15.74 1.89 -11.99
CA SER A 336 17.02 2.08 -12.68
C SER A 336 18.24 2.07 -11.74
N LEU A 337 18.04 2.46 -10.48
CA LEU A 337 19.06 2.41 -9.42
C LEU A 337 19.14 1.06 -8.70
N GLN A 338 18.27 0.10 -9.02
CA GLN A 338 18.22 -1.23 -8.41
C GLN A 338 18.15 -1.17 -6.87
N VAL A 339 17.27 -0.32 -6.34
CA VAL A 339 16.98 -0.26 -4.89
C VAL A 339 16.34 -1.57 -4.41
N ASP A 340 16.65 -1.97 -3.18
CA ASP A 340 16.16 -3.22 -2.58
C ASP A 340 14.68 -3.16 -2.24
N HIS A 341 14.21 -1.96 -1.87
CA HIS A 341 12.85 -1.72 -1.46
C HIS A 341 12.38 -0.34 -1.93
N VAL A 342 11.20 -0.30 -2.55
CA VAL A 342 10.48 0.93 -2.86
C VAL A 342 9.34 1.08 -1.86
N TYR A 343 9.41 2.10 -1.02
CA TYR A 343 8.37 2.45 -0.06
C TYR A 343 7.43 3.51 -0.68
N PRO A 344 6.18 3.15 -1.03
CA PRO A 344 5.17 4.12 -1.42
C PRO A 344 4.69 4.90 -0.19
N VAL A 345 4.82 6.23 -0.23
CA VAL A 345 4.19 7.09 0.79
C VAL A 345 2.71 7.22 0.46
N ASN A 346 1.86 6.79 1.39
CA ASN A 346 0.41 6.84 1.23
C ASN A 346 -0.18 8.19 1.65
N GLU A 347 -1.36 8.49 1.08
CA GLU A 347 -2.28 9.54 1.50
C GLU A 347 -2.55 9.47 3.04
N MET A 348 -2.78 10.60 3.69
CA MET A 348 -3.14 10.67 5.12
C MET A 348 -4.57 10.20 5.35
N ASP A 349 -4.82 9.52 6.47
CA ASP A 349 -6.20 9.17 6.83
C ASP A 349 -7.00 10.42 7.26
N GLN A 350 -8.33 10.30 7.37
CA GLN A 350 -9.21 11.44 7.65
C GLN A 350 -8.94 12.08 9.02
N LYS A 351 -8.51 11.30 10.03
CA LYS A 351 -8.18 11.79 11.37
C LYS A 351 -6.82 12.47 11.36
N GLU A 352 -5.79 11.84 10.79
CA GLU A 352 -4.46 12.44 10.60
C GLU A 352 -4.56 13.78 9.85
N SER A 353 -5.33 13.80 8.76
CA SER A 353 -5.55 14.98 7.93
C SER A 353 -6.24 16.09 8.72
N LEU A 354 -7.29 15.76 9.47
CA LEU A 354 -8.05 16.72 10.29
C LEU A 354 -7.21 17.30 11.41
N GLU A 355 -6.37 16.50 12.07
CA GLU A 355 -5.46 16.97 13.11
C GLU A 355 -4.41 17.93 12.54
N LEU A 356 -3.73 17.56 11.44
CA LEU A 356 -2.75 18.44 10.78
C LEU A 356 -3.41 19.76 10.34
N PHE A 357 -4.54 19.70 9.63
CA PHE A 357 -5.28 20.89 9.24
C PHE A 357 -5.67 21.77 10.44
N SER A 358 -6.11 21.16 11.54
CA SER A 358 -6.54 21.90 12.74
C SER A 358 -5.37 22.61 13.41
N TRP A 359 -4.16 22.03 13.40
CA TRP A 359 -2.96 22.71 13.85
C TRP A 359 -2.66 23.98 13.03
N HIS A 360 -2.78 23.93 11.71
CA HIS A 360 -2.56 25.11 10.85
C HIS A 360 -3.71 26.14 10.92
N ALA A 361 -4.97 25.69 10.96
CA ALA A 361 -6.17 26.53 10.91
C ALA A 361 -6.63 27.11 12.27
N PHE A 362 -6.37 26.40 13.37
CA PHE A 362 -6.83 26.76 14.71
C PHE A 362 -5.74 26.80 15.79
N ARG A 363 -4.52 26.28 15.52
CA ARG A 363 -3.41 26.10 16.50
C ARG A 363 -3.74 25.11 17.62
N GLN A 364 -4.56 24.10 17.32
CA GLN A 364 -4.96 23.01 18.22
C GLN A 364 -5.23 21.73 17.41
N ALA A 365 -5.05 20.56 18.00
CA ALA A 365 -5.17 19.25 17.34
C ALA A 365 -6.57 18.87 16.82
N SER A 366 -7.59 19.69 17.05
CA SER A 366 -8.98 19.42 16.67
C SER A 366 -9.71 20.70 16.23
N PRO A 367 -10.74 20.62 15.37
CA PRO A 367 -11.49 21.80 14.96
C PRO A 367 -12.35 22.33 16.10
N ARG A 368 -12.69 23.62 16.05
CA ARG A 368 -13.76 24.17 16.89
C ARG A 368 -15.11 23.57 16.46
N ALA A 369 -16.02 23.35 17.41
CA ALA A 369 -17.26 22.60 17.16
C ALA A 369 -18.13 23.23 16.06
N ASP A 370 -18.18 24.55 15.99
CA ASP A 370 -18.86 25.38 14.99
C ASP A 370 -18.20 25.34 13.59
N PHE A 371 -16.97 24.85 13.48
CA PHE A 371 -16.23 24.66 12.22
C PHE A 371 -16.06 23.19 11.83
N SER A 372 -16.59 22.23 12.59
CA SER A 372 -16.36 20.78 12.38
C SER A 372 -16.79 20.30 10.97
N GLU A 373 -17.97 20.74 10.52
CA GLU A 373 -18.52 20.42 9.19
C GLU A 373 -17.66 21.01 8.07
N LEU A 374 -17.30 22.30 8.16
CA LEU A 374 -16.47 22.99 7.17
C LEU A 374 -15.06 22.40 7.12
N SER A 375 -14.48 22.07 8.27
CA SER A 375 -13.17 21.40 8.35
C SER A 375 -13.22 20.05 7.65
N SER A 376 -14.29 19.28 7.84
CA SER A 376 -14.51 18.01 7.15
C SER A 376 -14.61 18.18 5.62
N SER A 377 -15.26 19.25 5.14
CA SER A 377 -15.28 19.61 3.71
C SER A 377 -13.91 20.01 3.16
N VAL A 378 -13.10 20.77 3.92
CA VAL A 378 -11.72 21.09 3.52
C VAL A 378 -10.86 19.82 3.45
N ILE A 379 -10.95 18.92 4.43
CA ILE A 379 -10.21 17.64 4.40
C ILE A 379 -10.62 16.79 3.19
N LYS A 380 -11.92 16.75 2.87
CA LYS A 380 -12.43 16.05 1.67
C LYS A 380 -11.84 16.62 0.38
N TYR A 381 -11.73 17.95 0.26
CA TYR A 381 -11.06 18.62 -0.87
C TYR A 381 -9.54 18.33 -0.89
N CYS A 382 -8.87 18.30 0.27
CA CYS A 382 -7.44 18.01 0.38
C CYS A 382 -7.07 16.57 0.00
N GLY A 383 -8.01 15.61 0.06
CA GLY A 383 -7.81 14.23 -0.39
C GLY A 383 -6.78 13.41 0.41
N GLY A 384 -6.43 13.84 1.62
CA GLY A 384 -5.33 13.24 2.40
C GLY A 384 -3.94 13.72 2.00
N LEU A 385 -3.81 14.84 1.26
CA LEU A 385 -2.52 15.43 0.91
C LEU A 385 -2.01 16.40 2.00
N PRO A 386 -0.92 16.10 2.76
CA PRO A 386 -0.43 16.96 3.84
C PRO A 386 -0.19 18.40 3.40
N LEU A 387 0.45 18.62 2.25
CA LEU A 387 0.71 19.96 1.70
C LEU A 387 -0.57 20.78 1.48
N ALA A 388 -1.67 20.15 1.06
CA ALA A 388 -2.93 20.86 0.85
C ALA A 388 -3.57 21.24 2.20
N ALA A 389 -3.54 20.33 3.19
CA ALA A 389 -4.02 20.61 4.54
C ALA A 389 -3.23 21.74 5.23
N GLU A 390 -1.89 21.74 5.09
CA GLU A 390 -1.01 22.80 5.59
C GLU A 390 -1.28 24.16 4.92
N VAL A 391 -1.27 24.22 3.59
CA VAL A 391 -1.46 25.48 2.84
C VAL A 391 -2.85 26.06 3.08
N ILE A 392 -3.90 25.23 2.96
CA ILE A 392 -5.28 25.70 3.06
C ILE A 392 -5.64 25.99 4.53
N GLY A 393 -5.15 25.19 5.49
CA GLY A 393 -5.29 25.49 6.92
C GLY A 393 -4.65 26.83 7.29
N SER A 394 -3.41 27.06 6.81
CA SER A 394 -2.71 28.33 7.04
C SER A 394 -3.39 29.51 6.34
N TYR A 395 -3.99 29.29 5.16
CA TYR A 395 -4.80 30.30 4.47
C TYR A 395 -6.18 30.53 5.10
N LEU A 396 -6.71 29.60 5.90
CA LEU A 396 -7.99 29.74 6.60
C LEU A 396 -7.84 30.26 8.05
N TYR A 397 -6.63 30.27 8.59
CA TYR A 397 -6.32 30.83 9.90
C TYR A 397 -6.85 32.27 10.06
N GLY A 398 -7.53 32.53 11.19
CA GLY A 398 -8.06 33.86 11.56
C GLY A 398 -9.32 34.34 10.85
N ARG A 399 -9.87 33.59 9.88
CA ARG A 399 -11.05 33.98 9.07
C ARG A 399 -12.39 33.55 9.68
N THR A 400 -13.47 34.20 9.26
CA THR A 400 -14.85 33.90 9.73
C THR A 400 -15.45 32.67 9.04
N ARG A 401 -16.59 32.16 9.57
CA ARG A 401 -17.30 31.00 9.01
C ARG A 401 -17.81 31.27 7.58
N GLU A 402 -18.21 32.51 7.31
CA GLU A 402 -18.69 32.99 6.02
C GLU A 402 -17.54 33.05 5.00
N GLU A 403 -16.37 33.56 5.42
CA GLU A 403 -15.16 33.57 4.62
C GLU A 403 -14.67 32.15 4.29
N TRP A 404 -14.68 31.23 5.26
CA TRP A 404 -14.38 29.81 5.03
C TRP A 404 -15.30 29.19 3.97
N THR A 405 -16.58 29.48 4.05
CA THR A 405 -17.58 28.98 3.08
C THR A 405 -17.32 29.55 1.68
N SER A 406 -17.02 30.85 1.58
CA SER A 406 -16.64 31.52 0.33
C SER A 406 -15.34 30.96 -0.28
N VAL A 407 -14.32 30.69 0.56
CA VAL A 407 -13.05 30.08 0.13
C VAL A 407 -13.26 28.65 -0.38
N LEU A 408 -14.08 27.84 0.29
CA LEU A 408 -14.46 26.50 -0.20
C LEU A 408 -15.17 26.56 -1.56
N SER A 409 -16.21 27.39 -1.71
CA SER A 409 -16.90 27.56 -3.00
C SER A 409 -15.99 28.09 -4.12
N LYS A 410 -14.94 28.85 -3.78
CA LYS A 410 -13.91 29.26 -4.75
C LYS A 410 -13.00 28.09 -5.14
N LEU A 411 -12.53 27.29 -4.17
CA LEU A 411 -11.61 26.17 -4.40
C LEU A 411 -12.24 25.05 -5.25
N GLU A 412 -13.55 24.85 -5.15
CA GLU A 412 -14.31 23.92 -6.03
C GLU A 412 -14.30 24.32 -7.51
N ILE A 413 -13.98 25.58 -7.84
CA ILE A 413 -13.96 26.12 -9.21
C ILE A 413 -12.52 26.44 -9.67
N ILE A 414 -11.69 27.01 -8.78
CA ILE A 414 -10.32 27.45 -9.05
C ILE A 414 -9.41 26.93 -7.91
N PRO A 415 -8.64 25.86 -8.13
CA PRO A 415 -7.73 25.30 -7.13
C PRO A 415 -6.62 26.28 -6.68
N ASP A 416 -6.13 26.13 -5.44
CA ASP A 416 -5.06 27.00 -4.90
C ASP A 416 -3.73 26.91 -5.68
N HIS A 417 -3.18 28.06 -6.05
CA HIS A 417 -1.97 28.16 -6.86
C HIS A 417 -0.73 27.48 -6.26
N HIS A 418 -0.52 27.55 -4.95
CA HIS A 418 0.70 27.02 -4.32
C HIS A 418 0.68 25.49 -4.26
N VAL A 419 -0.50 24.92 -3.95
CA VAL A 419 -0.71 23.47 -4.06
C VAL A 419 -0.54 23.01 -5.51
N GLN A 420 -1.12 23.76 -6.45
CA GLN A 420 -1.05 23.46 -7.87
C GLN A 420 0.39 23.49 -8.43
N GLU A 421 1.17 24.52 -8.13
CA GLU A 421 2.58 24.63 -8.54
C GLU A 421 3.41 23.42 -8.10
N LYS A 422 3.27 22.98 -6.83
CA LYS A 422 4.06 21.86 -6.29
C LYS A 422 3.63 20.49 -6.81
N LEU A 423 2.39 20.33 -7.28
CA LEU A 423 1.93 19.14 -8.01
C LEU A 423 2.42 19.16 -9.47
N ARG A 424 2.32 20.32 -10.13
CA ARG A 424 2.60 20.54 -11.56
C ARG A 424 4.00 20.15 -11.99
N ILE A 425 4.99 20.21 -11.08
CA ILE A 425 6.36 19.71 -11.26
C ILE A 425 6.42 18.32 -11.94
N SER A 426 5.57 17.36 -11.53
CA SER A 426 5.58 16.01 -12.12
C SER A 426 5.13 16.00 -13.58
N TYR A 427 4.17 16.86 -13.94
CA TYR A 427 3.58 17.02 -15.28
C TYR A 427 4.48 17.83 -16.22
N ASP A 428 5.01 18.98 -15.77
CA ASP A 428 5.87 19.81 -16.63
C ASP A 428 7.14 19.05 -17.04
N GLY A 429 7.66 18.18 -16.17
CA GLY A 429 8.77 17.26 -16.44
C GLY A 429 8.43 15.98 -17.23
N LEU A 430 7.24 15.86 -17.84
CA LEU A 430 6.96 14.82 -18.85
C LEU A 430 7.72 15.12 -20.16
N SER A 431 8.27 14.09 -20.81
CA SER A 431 9.30 14.27 -21.85
C SER A 431 8.79 14.76 -23.21
N ASP A 432 7.50 14.59 -23.50
CA ASP A 432 6.90 14.98 -24.78
C ASP A 432 5.46 15.49 -24.62
N GLY A 433 4.93 16.08 -25.69
CA GLY A 433 3.57 16.63 -25.72
C GLY A 433 2.48 15.56 -25.66
N LYS A 434 2.70 14.36 -26.21
CA LYS A 434 1.68 13.28 -26.24
C LYS A 434 1.42 12.73 -24.85
N GLN A 435 2.44 12.59 -24.02
CA GLN A 435 2.29 12.24 -22.59
C GLN A 435 1.44 13.28 -21.85
N LYS A 436 1.63 14.57 -22.17
CA LYS A 436 0.85 15.68 -21.61
C LYS A 436 -0.60 15.64 -22.12
N ASP A 437 -0.84 15.39 -23.41
CA ASP A 437 -2.18 15.21 -23.96
C ASP A 437 -2.93 14.00 -23.37
N ILE A 438 -2.26 12.85 -23.19
CA ILE A 438 -2.83 11.66 -22.50
C ILE A 438 -3.26 12.03 -21.09
N PHE A 439 -2.42 12.76 -20.34
CA PHE A 439 -2.75 13.19 -18.99
C PHE A 439 -4.00 14.07 -18.96
N LEU A 440 -4.05 15.12 -19.80
CA LEU A 440 -5.18 16.04 -19.86
C LEU A 440 -6.48 15.35 -20.31
N ASP A 441 -6.39 14.45 -21.29
CA ASP A 441 -7.53 13.63 -21.74
C ASP A 441 -8.08 12.76 -20.61
N ILE A 442 -7.22 12.19 -19.76
CA ILE A 442 -7.64 11.39 -18.60
C ILE A 442 -8.33 12.28 -17.55
N CYS A 443 -7.74 13.43 -17.18
CA CYS A 443 -8.31 14.38 -16.22
C CYS A 443 -9.70 14.88 -16.61
N CYS A 444 -9.95 15.03 -17.91
CA CYS A 444 -11.23 15.50 -18.42
C CYS A 444 -12.25 14.37 -18.66
N PHE A 445 -11.83 13.20 -19.17
CA PHE A 445 -12.76 12.25 -19.82
C PHE A 445 -12.67 10.77 -19.38
N PHE A 446 -11.57 10.32 -18.78
CA PHE A 446 -11.29 8.87 -18.65
C PHE A 446 -11.02 8.34 -17.23
N ILE A 447 -11.02 9.19 -16.20
CA ILE A 447 -11.04 8.74 -14.80
C ILE A 447 -12.22 7.79 -14.57
N GLY A 448 -11.98 6.68 -13.85
CA GLY A 448 -12.97 5.65 -13.55
C GLY A 448 -13.31 4.70 -14.71
N LYS A 449 -12.65 4.83 -15.88
CA LYS A 449 -12.77 3.87 -17.00
C LYS A 449 -11.62 2.86 -16.98
N ASP A 450 -11.85 1.70 -17.60
CA ASP A 450 -10.87 0.60 -17.69
C ASP A 450 -9.60 1.01 -18.46
N ARG A 451 -8.42 0.60 -17.95
CA ARG A 451 -7.12 0.96 -18.55
C ARG A 451 -6.99 0.51 -20.00
N ALA A 452 -7.43 -0.69 -20.36
CA ALA A 452 -7.26 -1.21 -21.72
C ALA A 452 -8.20 -0.49 -22.71
N TYR A 453 -9.46 -0.26 -22.31
CA TYR A 453 -10.42 0.55 -23.08
C TYR A 453 -9.91 1.96 -23.39
N VAL A 454 -9.32 2.64 -22.39
CA VAL A 454 -8.74 3.99 -22.58
C VAL A 454 -7.48 3.94 -23.45
N THR A 455 -6.66 2.90 -23.29
CA THR A 455 -5.44 2.69 -24.09
C THR A 455 -5.77 2.60 -25.59
N GLU A 456 -6.81 1.85 -25.98
CA GLU A 456 -7.22 1.74 -27.39
C GLU A 456 -7.72 3.07 -27.99
N ILE A 457 -8.51 3.85 -27.24
CA ILE A 457 -8.99 5.16 -27.70
C ILE A 457 -7.81 6.10 -27.97
N LEU A 458 -6.89 6.21 -27.02
CA LEU A 458 -5.77 7.15 -27.10
C LEU A 458 -4.67 6.66 -28.06
N ASN A 459 -4.52 5.36 -28.27
CA ASN A 459 -3.75 4.80 -29.39
C ASN A 459 -4.41 5.15 -30.74
N GLY A 460 -5.74 5.10 -30.84
CA GLY A 460 -6.50 5.59 -31.99
C GLY A 460 -6.32 7.08 -32.29
N CYS A 461 -6.05 7.90 -31.26
CA CYS A 461 -5.63 9.30 -31.39
C CYS A 461 -4.14 9.46 -31.76
N GLY A 462 -3.36 8.38 -31.90
CA GLY A 462 -1.94 8.43 -32.24
C GLY A 462 -1.01 8.84 -31.08
N LEU A 463 -1.46 8.71 -29.82
CA LEU A 463 -0.74 9.23 -28.65
C LEU A 463 0.26 8.25 -28.01
N PHE A 464 0.30 6.98 -28.44
CA PHE A 464 1.13 5.92 -27.83
C PHE A 464 0.81 5.67 -26.34
N ALA A 465 -0.48 5.50 -26.05
CA ALA A 465 -1.04 5.43 -24.71
C ALA A 465 -0.47 4.30 -23.84
N SER A 466 -0.09 3.17 -24.43
CA SER A 466 0.45 2.01 -23.70
C SER A 466 1.72 2.36 -22.89
N ILE A 467 2.62 3.17 -23.47
CA ILE A 467 3.79 3.69 -22.75
C ILE A 467 3.45 4.95 -21.96
N GLY A 468 2.69 5.90 -22.52
CA GLY A 468 2.34 7.16 -21.84
C GLY A 468 1.60 6.96 -20.52
N ILE A 469 0.58 6.08 -20.48
CA ILE A 469 -0.15 5.73 -19.25
C ILE A 469 0.79 5.08 -18.22
N SER A 470 1.77 4.28 -18.68
CA SER A 470 2.76 3.65 -17.79
C SER A 470 3.68 4.69 -17.15
N VAL A 471 4.18 5.66 -17.91
CA VAL A 471 4.99 6.79 -17.40
C VAL A 471 4.20 7.66 -16.41
N LEU A 472 2.90 7.91 -16.67
CA LEU A 472 2.05 8.66 -15.74
C LEU A 472 1.84 7.92 -14.41
N ILE A 473 1.78 6.59 -14.41
CA ILE A 473 1.74 5.78 -13.19
C ILE A 473 3.08 5.86 -12.45
N GLU A 474 4.21 5.68 -13.15
CA GLU A 474 5.54 5.72 -12.53
C GLU A 474 5.86 7.07 -11.90
N ARG A 475 5.36 8.18 -12.48
CA ARG A 475 5.51 9.56 -11.98
C ARG A 475 4.48 9.98 -10.93
N SER A 476 3.69 9.02 -10.41
CA SER A 476 2.60 9.22 -9.44
C SER A 476 1.54 10.24 -9.86
N LEU A 477 1.34 10.44 -11.17
CA LEU A 477 0.25 11.27 -11.71
C LEU A 477 -1.06 10.47 -11.88
N LEU A 478 -0.98 9.14 -11.89
CA LEU A 478 -2.08 8.22 -12.12
C LEU A 478 -1.96 6.98 -11.23
N LYS A 479 -3.08 6.43 -10.74
CA LYS A 479 -3.13 5.14 -10.04
C LYS A 479 -4.04 4.15 -10.79
N VAL A 480 -3.76 2.86 -10.66
CA VAL A 480 -4.64 1.79 -11.18
C VAL A 480 -5.36 1.16 -9.99
N GLU A 481 -6.69 1.17 -10.01
CA GLU A 481 -7.52 0.58 -8.97
C GLU A 481 -7.51 -0.97 -9.05
N LYS A 482 -7.93 -1.64 -7.96
CA LYS A 482 -8.03 -3.12 -7.89
C LYS A 482 -8.86 -3.77 -9.02
N ASN A 483 -9.67 -2.97 -9.72
CA ASN A 483 -10.59 -3.34 -10.79
C ASN A 483 -10.06 -2.95 -12.20
N ASN A 484 -8.75 -2.64 -12.33
CA ASN A 484 -8.08 -2.15 -13.55
C ASN A 484 -8.55 -0.79 -14.09
N LYS A 485 -9.34 -0.01 -13.33
CA LYS A 485 -9.71 1.35 -13.71
C LYS A 485 -8.59 2.36 -13.47
N LEU A 486 -8.60 3.42 -14.26
CA LEU A 486 -7.74 4.59 -14.08
C LEU A 486 -8.27 5.49 -12.96
N GLY A 487 -7.62 5.44 -11.80
CA GLY A 487 -7.84 6.36 -10.69
C GLY A 487 -6.84 7.52 -10.70
N MET A 488 -7.20 8.64 -10.11
CA MET A 488 -6.36 9.82 -9.97
C MET A 488 -6.72 10.54 -8.67
N HIS A 489 -5.76 11.22 -8.03
CA HIS A 489 -6.06 12.06 -6.87
C HIS A 489 -6.76 13.36 -7.34
N ASP A 490 -7.81 13.79 -6.64
CA ASP A 490 -8.67 14.91 -7.05
C ASP A 490 -7.89 16.18 -7.39
N LEU A 491 -6.96 16.61 -6.53
CA LEU A 491 -6.09 17.76 -6.81
C LEU A 491 -5.20 17.63 -8.07
N ILE A 492 -4.85 16.41 -8.54
CA ILE A 492 -4.16 16.18 -9.82
C ILE A 492 -5.14 16.29 -11.00
N ARG A 493 -6.35 15.75 -10.85
CA ARG A 493 -7.42 15.87 -11.84
C ARG A 493 -7.72 17.34 -12.10
N ASP A 494 -7.88 18.11 -11.03
CA ASP A 494 -8.26 19.51 -11.10
C ASP A 494 -7.05 20.41 -11.46
N MET A 495 -5.81 19.96 -11.22
CA MET A 495 -4.61 20.49 -11.86
C MET A 495 -4.67 20.39 -13.39
N GLY A 496 -4.95 19.20 -13.93
CA GLY A 496 -5.03 19.01 -15.38
C GLY A 496 -6.13 19.88 -16.01
N ARG A 497 -7.26 20.00 -15.33
CA ARG A 497 -8.38 20.86 -15.75
C ARG A 497 -8.02 22.35 -15.72
N GLU A 498 -7.36 22.82 -14.67
CA GLU A 498 -6.88 24.20 -14.57
C GLU A 498 -5.83 24.50 -15.65
N ILE A 499 -4.94 23.55 -15.96
CA ILE A 499 -3.99 23.67 -17.08
C ILE A 499 -4.72 23.85 -18.42
N VAL A 500 -5.81 23.11 -18.69
CA VAL A 500 -6.62 23.35 -19.91
C VAL A 500 -7.28 24.74 -19.89
N ARG A 501 -7.80 25.18 -18.74
CA ARG A 501 -8.43 26.52 -18.59
C ARG A 501 -7.42 27.65 -18.83
N GLN A 502 -6.17 27.48 -18.42
CA GLN A 502 -5.09 28.44 -18.63
C GLN A 502 -4.55 28.44 -20.07
N ASN A 503 -4.44 27.27 -20.71
CA ASN A 503 -3.68 27.06 -21.95
C ASN A 503 -4.29 27.60 -23.26
N SER A 504 -5.48 28.21 -23.27
CA SER A 504 -5.92 28.96 -24.46
C SER A 504 -4.93 30.09 -24.80
N GLU A 505 -4.78 30.42 -26.08
CA GLU A 505 -3.54 31.03 -26.61
C GLU A 505 -3.16 32.39 -25.98
N LYS A 506 -1.87 32.74 -26.03
CA LYS A 506 -1.26 33.82 -25.23
C LYS A 506 -1.44 35.24 -25.79
N ASP A 507 -2.00 35.39 -26.98
CA ASP A 507 -1.90 36.63 -27.78
C ASP A 507 -3.16 37.53 -27.75
N VAL A 508 -3.79 37.68 -26.59
CA VAL A 508 -4.64 38.85 -26.30
C VAL A 508 -4.30 39.44 -24.93
N ARG A 509 -3.94 40.73 -24.91
CA ARG A 509 -3.61 41.48 -23.68
C ARG A 509 -4.86 41.99 -22.96
N GLN A 510 -5.62 41.12 -22.30
CA GLN A 510 -6.42 41.50 -21.14
C GLN A 510 -6.83 40.28 -20.31
N ILE A 511 -6.90 40.44 -18.98
CA ILE A 511 -7.37 39.41 -18.06
C ILE A 511 -8.88 39.56 -17.89
N SER A 512 -9.61 39.26 -18.97
CA SER A 512 -11.05 38.99 -18.94
C SER A 512 -11.28 37.48 -19.06
N GLU A 513 -12.51 37.03 -18.79
CA GLU A 513 -12.81 35.61 -18.64
C GLU A 513 -12.67 34.86 -19.97
N LYS A 514 -11.67 33.97 -20.06
CA LYS A 514 -11.34 33.18 -21.25
C LYS A 514 -12.54 32.34 -21.71
N ASP A 515 -13.06 32.68 -22.89
CA ASP A 515 -14.17 31.99 -23.58
C ASP A 515 -13.97 30.46 -23.52
N PRO A 516 -14.95 29.68 -23.01
CA PRO A 516 -14.87 28.24 -23.02
C PRO A 516 -14.67 27.64 -24.42
N GLY A 517 -15.18 28.30 -25.47
CA GLY A 517 -15.07 27.86 -26.86
C GLY A 517 -13.63 27.71 -27.38
N GLU A 518 -12.66 28.36 -26.72
CA GLU A 518 -11.22 28.30 -27.04
C GLU A 518 -10.42 27.31 -26.17
N ARG A 519 -11.08 26.37 -25.48
CA ARG A 519 -10.43 25.36 -24.63
C ARG A 519 -10.34 24.02 -25.35
N SER A 520 -9.15 23.41 -25.37
CA SER A 520 -8.94 22.14 -26.09
C SER A 520 -9.68 20.94 -25.50
N ARG A 521 -10.10 20.99 -24.22
CA ARG A 521 -11.02 20.03 -23.62
C ARG A 521 -12.19 20.78 -22.97
N LEU A 522 -13.41 20.30 -23.19
CA LEU A 522 -14.66 20.81 -22.64
C LEU A 522 -15.36 19.70 -21.84
N TRP A 523 -15.43 19.88 -20.51
CA TRP A 523 -15.99 18.89 -19.57
C TRP A 523 -16.97 19.50 -18.54
N PHE A 524 -17.02 20.82 -18.39
CA PHE A 524 -17.90 21.48 -17.44
C PHE A 524 -19.26 21.74 -18.09
N GLN A 525 -20.33 21.24 -17.48
CA GLN A 525 -21.60 21.03 -18.18
C GLN A 525 -22.25 22.32 -18.65
N LYS A 526 -22.17 23.39 -17.84
CA LYS A 526 -22.65 24.72 -18.21
C LYS A 526 -21.86 25.30 -19.39
N ASP A 527 -20.53 25.34 -19.29
CA ASP A 527 -19.65 25.84 -20.35
C ASP A 527 -19.89 25.12 -21.69
N VAL A 528 -20.06 23.79 -21.67
CA VAL A 528 -20.34 23.00 -22.87
C VAL A 528 -21.72 23.33 -23.44
N HIS A 529 -22.75 23.46 -22.59
CA HIS A 529 -24.10 23.86 -22.98
C HIS A 529 -24.11 25.26 -23.62
N ASP A 530 -23.43 26.23 -23.01
CA ASP A 530 -23.39 27.61 -23.49
C ASP A 530 -22.60 27.73 -24.80
N VAL A 531 -21.50 26.99 -24.97
CA VAL A 531 -20.75 26.89 -26.24
C VAL A 531 -21.60 26.28 -27.36
N LEU A 532 -22.34 25.21 -27.09
CA LEU A 532 -23.18 24.55 -28.09
C LEU A 532 -24.47 25.33 -28.40
N THR A 533 -24.98 26.12 -27.46
CA THR A 533 -26.13 27.03 -27.68
C THR A 533 -25.75 28.20 -28.59
N ASN A 534 -24.58 28.80 -28.36
CA ASN A 534 -24.13 30.01 -29.05
C ASN A 534 -23.25 29.76 -30.29
N ASN A 535 -22.93 28.49 -30.59
CA ASN A 535 -22.02 28.06 -31.66
C ASN A 535 -20.58 28.63 -31.55
N THR A 536 -20.07 28.91 -30.34
CA THR A 536 -18.75 29.54 -30.14
C THR A 536 -17.56 28.56 -30.14
N GLY A 537 -17.80 27.27 -30.37
CA GLY A 537 -16.77 26.23 -30.30
C GLY A 537 -15.78 26.27 -31.46
N THR A 538 -14.50 26.50 -31.17
CA THR A 538 -13.49 26.76 -32.20
C THR A 538 -12.64 25.54 -32.59
N LYS A 539 -11.74 25.74 -33.55
CA LYS A 539 -10.72 24.78 -34.02
C LYS A 539 -9.78 24.26 -32.93
N THR A 540 -9.78 24.86 -31.73
CA THR A 540 -8.94 24.41 -30.61
C THR A 540 -9.54 23.22 -29.86
N VAL A 541 -10.87 23.04 -29.90
CA VAL A 541 -11.60 21.95 -29.22
C VAL A 541 -11.24 20.58 -29.79
N GLU A 542 -10.59 19.74 -28.98
CA GLU A 542 -10.24 18.35 -29.29
C GLU A 542 -11.16 17.33 -28.61
N GLY A 543 -11.74 17.67 -27.45
CA GLY A 543 -12.64 16.78 -26.73
C GLY A 543 -13.79 17.52 -26.06
N LEU A 544 -15.00 16.97 -26.17
CA LEU A 544 -16.23 17.55 -25.63
C LEU A 544 -17.07 16.49 -24.91
N VAL A 545 -17.55 16.82 -23.70
CA VAL A 545 -18.43 15.97 -22.88
C VAL A 545 -19.60 16.76 -22.30
N LEU A 546 -20.82 16.41 -22.72
CA LEU A 546 -22.08 16.90 -22.16
C LEU A 546 -22.92 15.72 -21.64
N ASN A 547 -23.19 15.68 -20.35
CA ASN A 547 -24.08 14.71 -19.71
C ASN A 547 -25.17 15.50 -18.98
N LEU A 548 -26.40 15.39 -19.47
CA LEU A 548 -27.59 16.01 -18.86
C LEU A 548 -28.38 14.96 -18.06
N GLU A 549 -29.22 15.43 -17.15
CA GLU A 549 -30.16 14.53 -16.46
C GLU A 549 -31.27 14.09 -17.42
N THR A 550 -31.89 12.93 -17.16
CA THR A 550 -32.95 12.38 -18.02
C THR A 550 -34.17 13.29 -18.15
N THR A 551 -34.37 14.18 -17.18
CA THR A 551 -35.39 15.23 -17.10
C THR A 551 -35.03 16.52 -17.84
N SER A 552 -33.75 16.77 -18.12
CA SER A 552 -33.22 18.02 -18.69
C SER A 552 -32.63 17.84 -20.10
N ARG A 553 -33.16 16.86 -20.85
CA ARG A 553 -32.75 16.54 -22.22
C ARG A 553 -32.75 17.78 -23.13
N ALA A 554 -31.62 18.02 -23.80
CA ALA A 554 -31.45 19.10 -24.78
C ALA A 554 -31.25 18.56 -26.20
N SER A 555 -31.47 19.42 -27.20
CA SER A 555 -31.24 19.13 -28.61
C SER A 555 -30.47 20.28 -29.25
N PHE A 556 -29.32 19.99 -29.86
CA PHE A 556 -28.48 20.99 -30.53
C PHE A 556 -28.44 20.79 -32.04
N ASN A 557 -28.14 21.86 -32.78
CA ASN A 557 -27.83 21.75 -34.21
C ASN A 557 -26.35 21.35 -34.39
N THR A 558 -26.09 20.43 -35.30
CA THR A 558 -24.74 20.03 -35.73
C THR A 558 -23.88 21.19 -36.23
N SER A 559 -24.47 22.32 -36.64
CA SER A 559 -23.75 23.57 -36.95
C SER A 559 -22.88 24.07 -35.78
N ALA A 560 -23.25 23.78 -34.53
CA ALA A 560 -22.48 24.15 -33.35
C ALA A 560 -21.10 23.47 -33.29
N PHE A 561 -20.94 22.35 -34.00
CA PHE A 561 -19.68 21.62 -34.11
C PHE A 561 -18.89 22.00 -35.36
N GLN A 562 -19.43 22.83 -36.24
CA GLN A 562 -18.88 23.08 -37.57
C GLN A 562 -17.42 23.53 -37.50
N GLU A 563 -17.06 24.46 -36.62
CA GLU A 563 -15.69 24.98 -36.51
C GLU A 563 -14.78 24.19 -35.55
N MET A 564 -15.30 23.17 -34.87
CA MET A 564 -14.52 22.24 -34.03
C MET A 564 -13.72 21.22 -34.87
N LYS A 565 -12.97 21.67 -35.89
CA LYS A 565 -12.31 20.82 -36.91
C LYS A 565 -11.28 19.82 -36.34
N LYS A 566 -10.85 19.97 -35.08
CA LYS A 566 -9.93 19.06 -34.36
C LYS A 566 -10.63 18.06 -33.43
N LEU A 567 -11.96 18.14 -33.24
CA LEU A 567 -12.68 17.30 -32.29
C LEU A 567 -12.45 15.81 -32.60
N ARG A 568 -11.85 15.10 -31.63
CA ARG A 568 -11.45 13.69 -31.72
C ARG A 568 -12.14 12.82 -30.65
N LEU A 569 -12.60 13.41 -29.55
CA LEU A 569 -13.31 12.76 -28.45
C LEU A 569 -14.69 13.41 -28.23
N LEU A 570 -15.78 12.64 -28.28
CA LEU A 570 -17.15 13.15 -28.06
C LEU A 570 -17.97 12.21 -27.18
N GLN A 571 -18.46 12.71 -26.04
CA GLN A 571 -19.48 12.02 -25.23
C GLN A 571 -20.70 12.92 -25.04
N LEU A 572 -21.87 12.37 -25.32
CA LEU A 572 -23.18 13.00 -25.10
C LEU A 572 -24.09 12.02 -24.34
N ASP A 573 -24.66 12.44 -23.21
CA ASP A 573 -25.67 11.67 -22.45
C ASP A 573 -26.90 12.56 -22.24
N CYS A 574 -28.09 12.04 -22.56
CA CYS A 574 -29.36 12.81 -22.61
C CYS A 574 -29.34 14.01 -23.57
N VAL A 575 -28.59 13.94 -24.68
CA VAL A 575 -28.52 15.00 -25.70
C VAL A 575 -28.80 14.41 -27.08
N ASP A 576 -29.70 15.05 -27.83
CA ASP A 576 -29.99 14.74 -29.22
C ASP A 576 -29.29 15.76 -30.16
N LEU A 577 -28.99 15.34 -31.40
CA LEU A 577 -28.36 16.18 -32.43
C LEU A 577 -29.25 16.26 -33.67
N THR A 578 -29.29 17.44 -34.30
CA THR A 578 -30.15 17.76 -35.44
C THR A 578 -29.39 18.52 -36.53
N GLY A 579 -29.84 18.43 -37.78
CA GLY A 579 -29.19 19.09 -38.93
C GLY A 579 -28.25 18.18 -39.73
N ASP A 580 -27.23 18.76 -40.35
CA ASP A 580 -26.27 18.05 -41.19
C ASP A 580 -25.07 17.50 -40.38
N PHE A 581 -25.04 16.18 -40.21
CA PHE A 581 -23.96 15.46 -39.52
C PHE A 581 -22.62 15.51 -40.28
N GLY A 582 -22.60 16.03 -41.52
CA GLY A 582 -21.38 16.41 -42.23
C GLY A 582 -20.59 17.56 -41.58
N PHE A 583 -21.21 18.33 -40.67
CA PHE A 583 -20.52 19.33 -39.85
C PHE A 583 -19.70 18.72 -38.70
N LEU A 584 -19.92 17.45 -38.33
CA LEU A 584 -19.11 16.79 -37.30
C LEU A 584 -17.68 16.52 -37.79
N SER A 585 -16.72 16.70 -36.88
CA SER A 585 -15.30 16.56 -37.18
C SER A 585 -14.94 15.18 -37.76
N LYS A 586 -14.28 15.18 -38.91
CA LYS A 586 -13.70 13.96 -39.52
C LYS A 586 -12.52 13.39 -38.72
N GLN A 587 -12.10 14.04 -37.64
CA GLN A 587 -11.04 13.55 -36.74
C GLN A 587 -11.56 12.70 -35.58
N LEU A 588 -12.88 12.57 -35.40
CA LEU A 588 -13.48 11.74 -34.34
C LEU A 588 -12.89 10.31 -34.31
N ARG A 589 -12.43 9.90 -33.13
CA ARG A 589 -11.89 8.57 -32.80
C ARG A 589 -12.76 7.82 -31.80
N TRP A 590 -13.34 8.56 -30.85
CA TRP A 590 -14.28 8.03 -29.86
C TRP A 590 -15.56 8.85 -29.87
N VAL A 591 -16.68 8.15 -30.03
CA VAL A 591 -18.03 8.69 -29.90
C VAL A 591 -18.82 7.82 -28.94
N ASN A 592 -19.37 8.41 -27.88
CA ASN A 592 -20.27 7.78 -26.93
C ASN A 592 -21.55 8.61 -26.83
N TRP A 593 -22.58 8.22 -27.59
CA TRP A 593 -23.91 8.84 -27.53
C TRP A 593 -24.84 7.94 -26.73
N ARG A 594 -25.36 8.46 -25.63
CA ARG A 594 -26.22 7.72 -24.71
C ARG A 594 -27.63 8.27 -24.70
N GLN A 595 -28.60 7.36 -24.65
CA GLN A 595 -30.04 7.69 -24.59
C GLN A 595 -30.56 8.51 -25.79
N SER A 596 -29.83 8.46 -26.92
CA SER A 596 -30.14 9.16 -28.16
C SER A 596 -31.36 8.58 -28.88
N THR A 597 -32.16 9.46 -29.49
CA THR A 597 -33.44 9.13 -30.17
C THR A 597 -33.29 8.56 -31.59
N PHE A 598 -32.05 8.41 -32.08
CA PHE A 598 -31.78 7.91 -33.42
C PHE A 598 -32.45 6.55 -33.67
N ASN A 599 -33.26 6.45 -34.74
CA ASN A 599 -33.78 5.15 -35.20
C ASN A 599 -32.69 4.34 -35.93
N HIS A 600 -31.72 5.04 -36.52
CA HIS A 600 -30.49 4.56 -37.18
C HIS A 600 -29.48 5.72 -37.21
N VAL A 601 -28.18 5.42 -37.34
CA VAL A 601 -27.12 6.43 -37.46
C VAL A 601 -27.26 7.21 -38.79
N PRO A 602 -27.12 8.55 -38.80
CA PRO A 602 -27.27 9.35 -40.02
C PRO A 602 -26.25 9.03 -41.13
N ASN A 603 -26.71 8.86 -42.37
CA ASN A 603 -25.88 8.47 -43.52
C ASN A 603 -24.78 9.51 -43.86
N ASN A 604 -25.00 10.79 -43.55
CA ASN A 604 -24.05 11.89 -43.75
C ASN A 604 -22.97 11.99 -42.65
N PHE A 605 -23.06 11.20 -41.57
CA PHE A 605 -22.06 11.21 -40.52
C PHE A 605 -20.78 10.48 -40.96
N TYR A 606 -19.67 11.21 -41.09
CA TYR A 606 -18.38 10.61 -41.43
C TYR A 606 -17.81 9.78 -40.27
N GLN A 607 -17.66 8.47 -40.49
CA GLN A 607 -17.31 7.50 -39.44
C GLN A 607 -15.97 6.79 -39.67
N GLY A 608 -15.33 6.94 -40.84
CA GLY A 608 -14.12 6.19 -41.26
C GLY A 608 -12.81 6.46 -40.49
N ASN A 609 -12.88 7.17 -39.36
CA ASN A 609 -11.80 7.34 -38.39
C ASN A 609 -12.17 6.88 -36.97
N LEU A 610 -13.41 6.41 -36.73
CA LEU A 610 -13.82 5.92 -35.42
C LEU A 610 -13.08 4.62 -35.06
N VAL A 611 -12.59 4.57 -33.82
CA VAL A 611 -11.97 3.40 -33.19
C VAL A 611 -12.89 2.81 -32.12
N VAL A 612 -13.67 3.66 -31.45
CA VAL A 612 -14.69 3.23 -30.47
C VAL A 612 -15.99 3.99 -30.73
N PHE A 613 -17.09 3.26 -30.92
CA PHE A 613 -18.42 3.81 -31.11
C PHE A 613 -19.40 3.17 -30.13
N GLU A 614 -20.03 3.99 -29.27
CA GLU A 614 -20.99 3.55 -28.27
C GLU A 614 -22.33 4.27 -28.45
N LEU A 615 -23.43 3.50 -28.52
CA LEU A 615 -24.82 3.96 -28.67
C LEU A 615 -25.70 3.39 -27.54
N LYS A 616 -25.26 3.54 -26.29
CA LYS A 616 -25.87 2.86 -25.13
C LYS A 616 -27.24 3.44 -24.77
N TYR A 617 -28.18 2.58 -24.37
CA TYR A 617 -29.56 2.97 -24.05
C TYR A 617 -30.29 3.70 -25.20
N SER A 618 -29.83 3.56 -26.44
CA SER A 618 -30.35 4.32 -27.59
C SER A 618 -31.63 3.71 -28.17
N MET A 619 -32.36 4.50 -28.94
CA MET A 619 -33.61 4.08 -29.59
C MET A 619 -33.41 3.42 -30.97
N VAL A 620 -32.17 3.00 -31.30
CA VAL A 620 -31.86 2.41 -32.60
C VAL A 620 -32.64 1.12 -32.83
N LYS A 621 -33.17 0.96 -34.05
CA LYS A 621 -33.86 -0.25 -34.53
C LYS A 621 -32.96 -1.07 -35.44
N GLN A 622 -32.12 -0.38 -36.19
CA GLN A 622 -31.08 -0.87 -37.09
C GLN A 622 -29.92 0.12 -36.96
N VAL A 623 -28.67 -0.36 -36.88
CA VAL A 623 -27.51 0.52 -36.61
C VAL A 623 -27.28 1.51 -37.77
N TRP A 624 -27.19 0.99 -38.99
CA TRP A 624 -27.07 1.75 -40.23
C TRP A 624 -28.02 1.18 -41.28
N LYS A 625 -28.61 2.02 -42.13
CA LYS A 625 -29.39 1.58 -43.30
C LYS A 625 -28.54 0.74 -44.25
N GLU A 626 -27.39 1.29 -44.61
CA GLU A 626 -26.30 0.64 -45.33
C GLU A 626 -25.07 0.74 -44.43
N THR A 627 -24.41 -0.38 -44.14
CA THR A 627 -23.26 -0.38 -43.21
C THR A 627 -22.04 0.24 -43.91
N PRO A 628 -21.42 1.30 -43.39
CA PRO A 628 -20.21 1.87 -43.98
C PRO A 628 -19.00 0.96 -43.74
N PHE A 629 -18.01 1.05 -44.62
CA PHE A 629 -16.71 0.39 -44.41
C PHE A 629 -15.89 1.13 -43.34
N LEU A 630 -15.65 0.49 -42.19
CA LEU A 630 -14.97 1.06 -41.02
C LEU A 630 -13.74 0.23 -40.65
N ASP A 631 -12.67 0.39 -41.44
CA ASP A 631 -11.35 -0.26 -41.28
C ASP A 631 -10.65 -0.03 -39.93
N LYS A 632 -11.08 0.97 -39.14
CA LYS A 632 -10.46 1.36 -37.87
C LYS A 632 -11.31 1.05 -36.63
N LEU A 633 -12.57 0.63 -36.79
CA LEU A 633 -13.48 0.45 -35.66
C LEU A 633 -13.14 -0.83 -34.88
N LYS A 634 -12.57 -0.66 -33.69
CA LYS A 634 -12.20 -1.76 -32.77
C LYS A 634 -13.30 -2.14 -31.80
N ILE A 635 -14.10 -1.18 -31.34
CA ILE A 635 -15.12 -1.42 -30.29
C ILE A 635 -16.47 -0.85 -30.74
N LEU A 636 -17.47 -1.72 -30.83
CA LEU A 636 -18.87 -1.37 -31.07
C LEU A 636 -19.72 -1.75 -29.86
N ASN A 637 -20.33 -0.76 -29.21
CA ASN A 637 -21.11 -0.96 -27.98
C ASN A 637 -22.53 -0.42 -28.09
N LEU A 638 -23.51 -1.30 -28.26
CA LEU A 638 -24.93 -0.98 -28.44
C LEU A 638 -25.78 -1.37 -27.21
N SER A 639 -25.14 -1.64 -26.07
CA SER A 639 -25.83 -2.18 -24.88
C SER A 639 -27.03 -1.33 -24.43
N HIS A 640 -28.09 -1.99 -23.96
CA HIS A 640 -29.35 -1.40 -23.53
C HIS A 640 -30.21 -0.78 -24.66
N SER A 641 -29.89 -1.04 -25.93
CA SER A 641 -30.67 -0.55 -27.09
C SER A 641 -31.95 -1.38 -27.27
N LYS A 642 -33.01 -0.99 -26.57
CA LYS A 642 -34.25 -1.79 -26.39
C LYS A 642 -34.98 -2.17 -27.67
N TYR A 643 -34.78 -1.44 -28.78
CA TYR A 643 -35.48 -1.64 -30.05
C TYR A 643 -34.62 -2.23 -31.17
N LEU A 644 -33.33 -2.48 -30.92
CA LEU A 644 -32.40 -3.02 -31.92
C LEU A 644 -32.83 -4.45 -32.27
N LYS A 645 -33.11 -4.73 -33.55
CA LYS A 645 -33.60 -6.04 -33.99
C LYS A 645 -32.51 -6.98 -34.50
N ASN A 646 -31.65 -6.46 -35.37
CA ASN A 646 -30.65 -7.25 -36.08
C ASN A 646 -29.28 -6.55 -35.98
N THR A 647 -28.20 -7.31 -36.00
CA THR A 647 -26.84 -6.77 -36.05
C THR A 647 -26.51 -6.19 -37.45
N PRO A 648 -25.51 -5.29 -37.57
CA PRO A 648 -25.03 -4.82 -38.87
C PRO A 648 -24.28 -5.92 -39.65
N ASN A 649 -23.96 -5.64 -40.92
CA ASN A 649 -23.08 -6.51 -41.72
C ASN A 649 -21.61 -6.33 -41.28
N PHE A 650 -21.03 -7.36 -40.67
CA PHE A 650 -19.70 -7.31 -40.07
C PHE A 650 -18.53 -7.39 -41.06
N SER A 651 -18.73 -7.86 -42.29
CA SER A 651 -17.65 -7.92 -43.30
C SER A 651 -17.09 -6.55 -43.69
N LEU A 652 -17.81 -5.48 -43.35
CA LEU A 652 -17.41 -4.08 -43.54
C LEU A 652 -16.73 -3.47 -42.29
N LEU A 653 -16.54 -4.26 -41.22
CA LEU A 653 -15.95 -3.86 -39.93
C LEU A 653 -14.70 -4.72 -39.57
N PRO A 654 -13.72 -4.91 -40.48
CA PRO A 654 -12.70 -5.98 -40.38
C PRO A 654 -11.75 -5.91 -39.18
N SER A 655 -11.65 -4.74 -38.53
CA SER A 655 -10.78 -4.50 -37.37
C SER A 655 -11.51 -4.58 -36.03
N LEU A 656 -12.74 -5.10 -35.99
CA LEU A 656 -13.55 -5.16 -34.78
C LEU A 656 -13.01 -6.18 -33.78
N GLU A 657 -12.54 -5.71 -32.63
CA GLU A 657 -12.00 -6.51 -31.52
C GLU A 657 -13.04 -6.82 -30.44
N LYS A 658 -14.05 -5.95 -30.24
CA LYS A 658 -15.02 -6.07 -29.15
C LYS A 658 -16.42 -5.69 -29.60
N LEU A 659 -17.34 -6.66 -29.57
CA LEU A 659 -18.77 -6.49 -29.84
C LEU A 659 -19.56 -6.61 -28.55
N ILE A 660 -20.25 -5.54 -28.14
CA ILE A 660 -20.95 -5.47 -26.86
C ILE A 660 -22.39 -4.99 -27.07
N MET A 661 -23.36 -5.90 -26.97
CA MET A 661 -24.80 -5.63 -27.04
C MET A 661 -25.48 -6.30 -25.84
N LYS A 662 -25.12 -5.90 -24.61
CA LYS A 662 -25.80 -6.38 -23.39
C LYS A 662 -27.23 -5.80 -23.34
N ASP A 663 -28.23 -6.57 -22.90
CA ASP A 663 -29.59 -6.10 -22.60
C ASP A 663 -30.24 -5.41 -23.81
N CYS A 664 -30.21 -6.09 -24.96
CA CYS A 664 -30.93 -5.69 -26.16
C CYS A 664 -32.14 -6.64 -26.37
N PRO A 665 -33.23 -6.49 -25.60
CA PRO A 665 -34.33 -7.46 -25.57
C PRO A 665 -35.10 -7.63 -26.89
N SER A 666 -34.98 -6.71 -27.85
CA SER A 666 -35.55 -6.88 -29.20
C SER A 666 -34.59 -7.55 -30.19
N LEU A 667 -33.34 -7.82 -29.82
CA LEU A 667 -32.34 -8.41 -30.71
C LEU A 667 -32.74 -9.87 -30.98
N SER A 668 -33.13 -10.19 -32.22
CA SER A 668 -33.57 -11.52 -32.61
C SER A 668 -32.53 -12.29 -33.43
N GLU A 669 -31.73 -11.59 -34.25
CA GLU A 669 -30.85 -12.19 -35.26
C GLU A 669 -29.45 -11.57 -35.27
N VAL A 670 -28.43 -12.42 -35.42
CA VAL A 670 -27.03 -12.03 -35.67
C VAL A 670 -26.68 -12.34 -37.13
N HIS A 671 -26.12 -11.36 -37.83
CA HIS A 671 -25.78 -11.45 -39.24
C HIS A 671 -24.61 -12.43 -39.47
N PRO A 672 -24.70 -13.40 -40.43
CA PRO A 672 -23.72 -14.47 -40.60
C PRO A 672 -22.27 -14.03 -40.80
N SER A 673 -22.02 -12.88 -41.43
CA SER A 673 -20.67 -12.30 -41.59
C SER A 673 -19.94 -11.97 -40.28
N ILE A 674 -20.54 -12.22 -39.11
CA ILE A 674 -19.79 -12.24 -37.85
C ILE A 674 -18.60 -13.21 -37.91
N GLY A 675 -18.70 -14.31 -38.69
CA GLY A 675 -17.59 -15.25 -38.92
C GLY A 675 -16.37 -14.63 -39.63
N ASP A 676 -16.55 -13.57 -40.41
CA ASP A 676 -15.46 -12.88 -41.13
C ASP A 676 -14.49 -12.11 -40.18
N LEU A 677 -14.87 -11.93 -38.91
CA LEU A 677 -14.17 -11.08 -37.94
C LEU A 677 -12.95 -11.75 -37.29
N ASN A 678 -11.90 -11.91 -38.09
CA ASN A 678 -10.61 -12.48 -37.71
C ASN A 678 -9.95 -11.84 -36.46
N ASN A 679 -10.29 -10.59 -36.11
CA ASN A 679 -9.70 -9.85 -34.99
C ASN A 679 -10.56 -9.84 -33.71
N LEU A 680 -11.75 -10.45 -33.72
CA LEU A 680 -12.71 -10.33 -32.62
C LEU A 680 -12.24 -11.12 -31.39
N LEU A 681 -12.13 -10.44 -30.24
CA LEU A 681 -11.63 -10.99 -28.96
C LEU A 681 -12.76 -11.22 -27.94
N LEU A 682 -13.83 -10.42 -28.00
CA LEU A 682 -14.95 -10.42 -27.07
C LEU A 682 -16.29 -10.29 -27.82
N ILE A 683 -17.20 -11.22 -27.55
CA ILE A 683 -18.63 -11.11 -27.85
C ILE A 683 -19.41 -11.06 -26.53
N ASN A 684 -20.32 -10.11 -26.40
CA ASN A 684 -21.22 -10.01 -25.26
C ASN A 684 -22.65 -9.64 -25.70
N PHE A 685 -23.53 -10.64 -25.71
CA PHE A 685 -24.98 -10.54 -25.93
C PHE A 685 -25.77 -10.76 -24.63
N LYS A 686 -25.14 -10.63 -23.45
CA LYS A 686 -25.77 -10.94 -22.16
C LYS A 686 -27.14 -10.27 -22.00
N ASP A 687 -28.12 -11.00 -21.49
CA ASP A 687 -29.49 -10.58 -21.24
C ASP A 687 -30.29 -10.19 -22.51
N CYS A 688 -29.89 -10.62 -23.72
CA CYS A 688 -30.67 -10.51 -24.96
C CYS A 688 -31.72 -11.61 -25.07
N THR A 689 -32.87 -11.42 -24.43
CA THR A 689 -33.90 -12.47 -24.26
C THR A 689 -34.54 -12.97 -25.56
N SER A 690 -34.74 -12.13 -26.58
CA SER A 690 -35.33 -12.54 -27.86
C SER A 690 -34.35 -13.21 -28.84
N LEU A 691 -33.06 -13.23 -28.53
CA LEU A 691 -32.01 -13.68 -29.46
C LEU A 691 -32.11 -15.19 -29.72
N GLY A 692 -32.39 -15.55 -30.96
CA GLY A 692 -32.40 -16.94 -31.40
C GLY A 692 -30.99 -17.54 -31.53
N ASN A 693 -30.93 -18.79 -31.99
CA ASN A 693 -29.68 -19.51 -32.18
C ASN A 693 -28.72 -18.76 -33.12
N LEU A 694 -27.43 -18.83 -32.79
CA LEU A 694 -26.38 -18.04 -33.44
C LEU A 694 -26.06 -18.62 -34.83
N PRO A 695 -25.66 -17.80 -35.82
CA PRO A 695 -25.28 -18.28 -37.15
C PRO A 695 -24.08 -19.24 -37.06
N ARG A 696 -24.09 -20.31 -37.87
CA ARG A 696 -23.06 -21.36 -37.87
C ARG A 696 -21.65 -20.80 -38.02
N GLU A 697 -21.55 -19.73 -38.80
CA GLU A 697 -20.36 -18.94 -39.10
C GLU A 697 -19.65 -18.41 -37.84
N ILE A 698 -20.33 -18.33 -36.67
CA ILE A 698 -19.71 -17.95 -35.40
C ILE A 698 -18.60 -18.95 -34.97
N SER A 699 -18.67 -20.21 -35.40
CA SER A 699 -17.63 -21.22 -35.17
C SER A 699 -16.28 -20.88 -35.81
N GLN A 700 -16.29 -20.08 -36.88
CA GLN A 700 -15.12 -19.70 -37.67
C GLN A 700 -14.23 -18.66 -36.93
N LEU A 701 -14.70 -18.13 -35.80
CA LEU A 701 -14.04 -17.08 -35.03
C LEU A 701 -12.81 -17.59 -34.24
N MET A 702 -11.69 -17.69 -34.96
CA MET A 702 -10.42 -18.20 -34.43
C MET A 702 -9.85 -17.40 -33.23
N SER A 703 -10.19 -16.12 -33.10
CA SER A 703 -9.58 -15.18 -32.14
C SER A 703 -10.42 -14.88 -30.88
N VAL A 704 -11.69 -15.28 -30.84
CA VAL A 704 -12.58 -14.93 -29.71
C VAL A 704 -12.11 -15.63 -28.45
N THR A 705 -11.84 -14.84 -27.41
CA THR A 705 -11.39 -15.35 -26.10
C THR A 705 -12.54 -15.48 -25.11
N THR A 706 -13.59 -14.67 -25.26
CA THR A 706 -14.71 -14.56 -24.32
C THR A 706 -16.02 -14.41 -25.10
N LEU A 707 -16.94 -15.34 -24.85
CA LEU A 707 -18.28 -15.36 -25.43
C LEU A 707 -19.32 -15.35 -24.31
N ILE A 708 -20.14 -14.30 -24.25
CA ILE A 708 -21.16 -14.11 -23.21
C ILE A 708 -22.56 -14.06 -23.85
N LEU A 709 -23.34 -15.10 -23.56
CA LEU A 709 -24.73 -15.38 -23.97
C LEU A 709 -25.67 -15.53 -22.75
N ASP A 710 -25.13 -15.37 -21.55
CA ASP A 710 -25.83 -15.37 -20.26
C ASP A 710 -27.21 -14.68 -20.35
N GLY A 711 -28.31 -15.35 -20.00
CA GLY A 711 -29.66 -14.78 -20.05
C GLY A 711 -30.33 -14.70 -21.43
N CYS A 712 -29.71 -15.22 -22.50
CA CYS A 712 -30.36 -15.33 -23.82
C CYS A 712 -31.31 -16.54 -23.84
N SER A 713 -32.51 -16.36 -23.28
CA SER A 713 -33.52 -17.42 -23.10
C SER A 713 -33.93 -18.15 -24.40
N ASN A 714 -33.86 -17.46 -25.54
CA ASN A 714 -34.25 -18.02 -26.85
C ASN A 714 -33.13 -18.80 -27.57
N ILE A 715 -31.90 -18.84 -27.03
CA ILE A 715 -30.85 -19.73 -27.53
C ILE A 715 -31.10 -21.13 -26.96
N THR A 716 -31.54 -22.06 -27.80
CA THR A 716 -31.91 -23.44 -27.44
C THR A 716 -30.82 -24.47 -27.72
N GLU A 717 -29.89 -24.16 -28.62
CA GLU A 717 -28.81 -25.06 -29.00
C GLU A 717 -27.47 -24.33 -29.16
N LEU A 718 -26.38 -25.08 -29.06
CA LEU A 718 -25.01 -24.62 -29.29
C LEU A 718 -24.32 -25.70 -30.11
N GLU A 719 -23.92 -25.37 -31.34
CA GLU A 719 -23.46 -26.39 -32.30
C GLU A 719 -22.13 -27.03 -31.88
N GLU A 720 -21.94 -28.29 -32.28
CA GLU A 720 -20.71 -29.06 -32.05
C GLU A 720 -19.45 -28.34 -32.60
N ASP A 721 -19.61 -27.49 -33.61
CA ASP A 721 -18.54 -26.71 -34.22
C ASP A 721 -18.00 -25.57 -33.34
N VAL A 722 -18.59 -25.27 -32.17
CA VAL A 722 -18.01 -24.28 -31.23
C VAL A 722 -16.61 -24.68 -30.72
N VAL A 723 -16.23 -25.97 -30.81
CA VAL A 723 -14.85 -26.43 -30.58
C VAL A 723 -13.83 -25.84 -31.58
N GLN A 724 -14.28 -25.36 -32.75
CA GLN A 724 -13.41 -24.73 -33.74
C GLN A 724 -12.86 -23.36 -33.29
N MET A 725 -13.48 -22.73 -32.29
CA MET A 725 -13.06 -21.45 -31.69
C MET A 725 -11.81 -21.60 -30.79
N LYS A 726 -10.66 -21.93 -31.39
CA LYS A 726 -9.41 -22.35 -30.70
C LYS A 726 -8.85 -21.37 -29.65
N SER A 727 -9.28 -20.11 -29.64
CA SER A 727 -8.86 -19.11 -28.64
C SER A 727 -9.83 -18.95 -27.46
N LEU A 728 -10.99 -19.61 -27.47
CA LEU A 728 -12.07 -19.41 -26.51
C LEU A 728 -11.66 -19.91 -25.11
N LYS A 729 -11.55 -18.99 -24.16
CA LYS A 729 -11.17 -19.23 -22.76
C LYS A 729 -12.34 -19.15 -21.79
N THR A 730 -13.33 -18.32 -22.11
CA THR A 730 -14.47 -18.04 -21.24
C THR A 730 -15.77 -18.17 -22.04
N LEU A 731 -16.59 -19.16 -21.71
CA LEU A 731 -17.96 -19.30 -22.21
C LEU A 731 -18.95 -19.05 -21.08
N MET A 732 -19.83 -18.07 -21.22
CA MET A 732 -20.86 -17.74 -20.23
C MET A 732 -22.23 -17.76 -20.90
N ALA A 733 -23.03 -18.79 -20.63
CA ALA A 733 -24.32 -19.07 -21.25
C ALA A 733 -25.33 -19.61 -20.22
N ALA A 734 -25.24 -19.19 -18.95
CA ALA A 734 -26.23 -19.54 -17.93
C ALA A 734 -27.57 -18.85 -18.21
N ARG A 735 -28.69 -19.49 -17.85
CA ARG A 735 -30.06 -18.99 -18.10
C ARG A 735 -30.37 -18.77 -19.60
N THR A 736 -29.75 -19.58 -20.45
CA THR A 736 -30.16 -19.80 -21.85
C THR A 736 -31.19 -20.95 -21.90
N GLY A 737 -31.79 -21.20 -23.05
CA GLY A 737 -32.63 -22.37 -23.31
C GLY A 737 -31.85 -23.66 -23.65
N ILE A 738 -30.51 -23.67 -23.51
CA ILE A 738 -29.66 -24.79 -23.89
C ILE A 738 -29.81 -25.94 -22.88
N GLU A 739 -30.62 -26.95 -23.22
CA GLU A 739 -30.84 -28.13 -22.38
C GLU A 739 -29.62 -29.07 -22.33
N LYS A 740 -28.82 -29.11 -23.39
CA LYS A 740 -27.67 -30.02 -23.54
C LYS A 740 -26.46 -29.31 -24.14
N ALA A 741 -25.32 -29.43 -23.50
CA ALA A 741 -24.05 -28.96 -24.04
C ALA A 741 -23.59 -29.88 -25.19
N PRO A 742 -22.97 -29.36 -26.26
CA PRO A 742 -22.39 -30.18 -27.33
C PRO A 742 -21.24 -31.05 -26.83
N PHE A 743 -21.14 -32.28 -27.33
CA PHE A 743 -20.15 -33.28 -26.90
C PHE A 743 -18.70 -32.82 -27.14
N SER A 744 -18.47 -32.06 -28.21
CA SER A 744 -17.16 -31.52 -28.56
C SER A 744 -16.57 -30.60 -27.49
N ILE A 745 -17.39 -29.97 -26.65
CA ILE A 745 -16.94 -28.89 -25.75
C ILE A 745 -15.90 -29.36 -24.73
N VAL A 746 -16.03 -30.59 -24.23
CA VAL A 746 -15.07 -31.17 -23.27
C VAL A 746 -13.75 -31.61 -23.91
N SER A 747 -13.69 -31.65 -25.24
CA SER A 747 -12.43 -31.84 -25.98
C SER A 747 -11.68 -30.53 -26.21
N SER A 748 -12.30 -29.37 -25.93
CA SER A 748 -11.65 -28.07 -26.05
C SER A 748 -10.56 -27.89 -24.98
N LYS A 749 -9.34 -27.63 -25.46
CA LYS A 749 -8.16 -27.38 -24.62
C LYS A 749 -7.96 -25.91 -24.26
N SER A 750 -8.77 -25.01 -24.81
CA SER A 750 -8.63 -23.55 -24.61
C SER A 750 -9.56 -23.02 -23.51
N ILE A 751 -10.71 -23.65 -23.28
CA ILE A 751 -11.72 -23.18 -22.32
C ILE A 751 -11.18 -23.38 -20.91
N VAL A 752 -11.06 -22.28 -20.16
CA VAL A 752 -10.61 -22.24 -18.76
C VAL A 752 -11.82 -22.12 -17.83
N TYR A 753 -12.84 -21.34 -18.22
CA TYR A 753 -14.05 -21.11 -17.45
C TYR A 753 -15.29 -21.32 -18.32
N ILE A 754 -16.30 -22.00 -17.77
CA ILE A 754 -17.55 -22.32 -18.44
C ILE A 754 -18.74 -22.14 -17.49
N SER A 755 -19.81 -21.55 -18.01
CA SER A 755 -21.13 -21.49 -17.37
C SER A 755 -22.18 -21.88 -18.41
N LEU A 756 -22.75 -23.09 -18.32
CA LEU A 756 -23.57 -23.72 -19.36
C LEU A 756 -24.46 -24.83 -18.78
N CYS A 757 -25.71 -24.97 -19.25
CA CYS A 757 -26.66 -26.01 -18.81
C CYS A 757 -26.85 -26.14 -17.29
N GLY A 758 -26.74 -25.02 -16.55
CA GLY A 758 -26.85 -24.99 -15.09
C GLY A 758 -25.57 -25.32 -14.31
N PHE A 759 -24.48 -25.71 -14.99
CA PHE A 759 -23.15 -25.88 -14.40
C PHE A 759 -22.32 -24.60 -14.58
N GLU A 760 -21.52 -24.24 -13.58
CA GLU A 760 -20.72 -23.01 -13.56
C GLU A 760 -19.39 -23.25 -12.83
N GLY A 761 -18.26 -22.80 -13.41
CA GLY A 761 -16.94 -22.90 -12.78
C GLY A 761 -15.79 -23.02 -13.79
N PHE A 762 -14.64 -23.51 -13.33
CA PHE A 762 -13.52 -23.83 -14.22
C PHE A 762 -13.82 -25.10 -15.03
N ALA A 763 -13.33 -25.15 -16.27
CA ALA A 763 -13.59 -26.24 -17.20
C ALA A 763 -13.21 -27.63 -16.64
N ARG A 764 -12.06 -27.73 -15.95
CA ARG A 764 -11.59 -28.96 -15.29
C ARG A 764 -12.60 -29.52 -14.25
N ASP A 765 -13.37 -28.65 -13.62
CA ASP A 765 -14.29 -28.97 -12.52
C ASP A 765 -15.71 -29.20 -13.07
N VAL A 766 -16.09 -28.53 -14.18
CA VAL A 766 -17.40 -28.65 -14.84
C VAL A 766 -17.47 -29.79 -15.87
N PHE A 767 -16.41 -30.03 -16.65
CA PHE A 767 -16.40 -31.06 -17.71
C PHE A 767 -16.75 -32.48 -17.20
N PRO A 768 -16.27 -32.95 -16.03
CA PRO A 768 -16.69 -34.24 -15.48
C PRO A 768 -18.19 -34.32 -15.19
N CYS A 769 -18.82 -33.20 -14.82
CA CYS A 769 -20.26 -33.12 -14.54
C CYS A 769 -21.09 -33.12 -15.84
N LEU A 770 -20.64 -32.43 -16.89
CA LEU A 770 -21.25 -32.51 -18.23
C LEU A 770 -21.17 -33.93 -18.81
N ILE A 771 -20.03 -34.60 -18.67
CA ILE A 771 -19.88 -36.00 -19.13
C ILE A 771 -20.84 -36.93 -18.38
N ARG A 772 -21.04 -36.73 -17.07
CA ARG A 772 -22.01 -37.51 -16.27
C ARG A 772 -23.47 -37.24 -16.67
N SER A 773 -23.85 -36.00 -17.00
CA SER A 773 -25.22 -35.70 -17.42
C SER A 773 -25.56 -36.32 -18.77
N TRP A 774 -24.61 -36.36 -19.72
CA TRP A 774 -24.79 -37.05 -21.00
C TRP A 774 -24.95 -38.58 -20.86
N MET A 775 -24.29 -39.20 -19.87
CA MET A 775 -24.33 -40.67 -19.66
C MET A 775 -25.56 -41.16 -18.85
N SER A 776 -26.47 -40.27 -18.44
CA SER A 776 -27.59 -40.60 -17.54
C SER A 776 -28.87 -41.02 -18.32
N PRO A 777 -29.34 -42.29 -18.24
CA PRO A 777 -30.34 -42.80 -19.18
C PRO A 777 -31.78 -42.78 -18.65
N THR A 778 -32.39 -41.60 -18.49
CA THR A 778 -33.86 -41.51 -18.42
C THR A 778 -34.42 -40.19 -18.93
N ILE A 779 -35.44 -40.26 -19.77
CA ILE A 779 -36.37 -39.16 -20.06
C ILE A 779 -37.66 -39.46 -19.30
N ASN A 780 -38.10 -38.56 -18.42
CA ASN A 780 -39.52 -38.26 -18.20
C ASN A 780 -39.72 -37.01 -17.33
N SER A 781 -40.59 -36.13 -17.84
CA SER A 781 -41.06 -34.86 -17.30
C SER A 781 -41.26 -34.72 -15.78
N LEU A 782 -40.58 -33.73 -15.19
CA LEU A 782 -41.18 -32.63 -14.41
C LEU A 782 -40.22 -31.41 -14.49
N PRO A 783 -40.65 -30.15 -14.28
CA PRO A 783 -39.79 -29.00 -14.49
C PRO A 783 -38.78 -28.86 -13.34
N HIS A 784 -37.52 -29.22 -13.60
CA HIS A 784 -36.40 -28.85 -12.73
C HIS A 784 -36.29 -27.33 -12.68
N ILE A 785 -36.55 -26.74 -11.51
CA ILE A 785 -36.20 -25.35 -11.21
C ILE A 785 -34.70 -25.33 -10.87
N PRO A 786 -33.82 -24.74 -11.71
CA PRO A 786 -32.39 -24.70 -11.44
C PRO A 786 -32.06 -23.40 -10.69
N HIS A 787 -32.13 -23.45 -9.36
CA HIS A 787 -31.71 -22.34 -8.50
C HIS A 787 -30.33 -22.58 -7.88
N MET A 788 -29.47 -21.56 -8.04
CA MET A 788 -28.18 -21.36 -7.37
C MET A 788 -27.10 -22.42 -7.65
N SER A 789 -26.24 -22.09 -8.62
CA SER A 789 -24.85 -22.54 -8.60
C SER A 789 -24.18 -22.13 -7.29
N LEU A 790 -23.40 -23.06 -6.70
CA LEU A 790 -22.63 -22.81 -5.48
C LEU A 790 -21.39 -21.96 -5.79
N GLY A 791 -21.60 -20.65 -5.90
CA GLY A 791 -20.54 -19.67 -5.86
C GLY A 791 -19.96 -19.57 -4.44
N VAL A 792 -18.71 -19.98 -4.28
CA VAL A 792 -17.88 -19.46 -3.18
C VAL A 792 -17.75 -17.95 -3.40
N GLU A 793 -18.00 -17.16 -2.36
CA GLU A 793 -18.12 -15.68 -2.39
C GLU A 793 -19.31 -15.09 -3.16
N SER A 794 -20.54 -15.38 -2.71
CA SER A 794 -21.58 -14.33 -2.62
C SER A 794 -22.59 -14.63 -1.50
N ASN A 795 -23.23 -13.59 -0.97
CA ASN A 795 -24.16 -13.68 0.16
C ASN A 795 -25.57 -14.15 -0.25
N ASP A 796 -26.29 -14.65 0.77
CA ASP A 796 -27.70 -15.05 0.78
C ASP A 796 -28.14 -16.21 -0.14
N LEU A 797 -28.53 -17.33 0.50
CA LEU A 797 -29.93 -17.79 0.44
C LEU A 797 -30.22 -18.86 1.52
N ARG A 798 -31.52 -19.10 1.79
CA ARG A 798 -32.00 -20.04 2.83
C ARG A 798 -32.10 -21.47 2.28
N LEU A 799 -31.51 -22.45 2.97
CA LEU A 799 -31.57 -23.86 2.57
C LEU A 799 -32.83 -24.56 3.13
N GLY A 800 -33.86 -24.69 2.28
CA GLY A 800 -35.10 -25.40 2.56
C GLY A 800 -35.17 -26.77 1.88
N ASN A 801 -35.35 -27.83 2.68
CA ASN A 801 -35.81 -29.18 2.31
C ASN A 801 -35.36 -29.79 0.97
N GLN A 802 -34.13 -30.33 0.91
CA GLN A 802 -33.87 -31.63 0.26
C GLN A 802 -32.80 -32.41 1.05
N SER A 803 -33.19 -33.54 1.64
CA SER A 803 -32.31 -34.43 2.42
C SER A 803 -32.03 -35.73 1.68
N SER A 804 -30.76 -36.01 1.36
CA SER A 804 -30.20 -37.33 0.96
C SER A 804 -28.79 -37.23 0.35
N THR A 805 -28.39 -36.06 -0.15
CA THR A 805 -27.27 -35.87 -1.09
C THR A 805 -25.88 -36.24 -0.56
N LEU A 806 -25.69 -36.41 0.76
CA LEU A 806 -24.43 -36.86 1.34
C LEU A 806 -24.16 -38.37 1.13
N ARG A 807 -25.19 -39.18 0.87
CA ARG A 807 -25.06 -40.66 0.76
C ARG A 807 -24.53 -41.17 -0.58
N SER A 808 -24.63 -40.41 -1.67
CA SER A 808 -24.21 -40.82 -3.01
C SER A 808 -22.93 -40.15 -3.52
N CYS A 809 -22.43 -39.11 -2.84
CA CYS A 809 -21.29 -38.31 -3.27
C CYS A 809 -19.95 -38.86 -2.75
N SER A 810 -19.32 -39.72 -3.54
CA SER A 810 -17.97 -40.28 -3.34
C SER A 810 -16.82 -39.35 -3.77
N THR A 811 -17.00 -38.03 -3.68
CA THR A 811 -16.07 -37.04 -4.29
C THR A 811 -15.57 -35.85 -3.43
N PRO A 812 -16.28 -35.28 -2.43
CA PRO A 812 -15.71 -34.18 -1.64
C PRO A 812 -14.82 -34.70 -0.50
N ARG A 813 -13.54 -34.27 -0.48
CA ARG A 813 -12.59 -34.53 0.64
C ARG A 813 -13.07 -33.87 1.94
N SER A 814 -13.39 -32.59 1.85
CA SER A 814 -13.95 -31.78 2.93
C SER A 814 -15.18 -31.00 2.45
N VAL A 815 -16.02 -30.57 3.38
CA VAL A 815 -17.19 -29.71 3.14
C VAL A 815 -17.05 -28.47 4.03
N TRP A 816 -17.18 -27.29 3.44
CA TRP A 816 -17.11 -26.00 4.12
C TRP A 816 -18.47 -25.31 4.04
N VAL A 817 -18.98 -24.83 5.17
CA VAL A 817 -20.27 -24.15 5.28
C VAL A 817 -20.08 -22.82 6.00
N GLN A 818 -20.61 -21.75 5.41
CA GLN A 818 -20.70 -20.43 6.02
C GLN A 818 -22.18 -20.12 6.31
N CYS A 819 -22.48 -19.70 7.52
CA CYS A 819 -23.81 -19.30 7.95
C CYS A 819 -23.88 -17.77 8.13
N CYS A 820 -25.06 -17.20 7.96
CA CYS A 820 -25.30 -15.76 8.15
C CYS A 820 -25.74 -15.43 9.60
N SER A 821 -25.92 -16.43 10.47
CA SER A 821 -26.27 -16.25 11.88
C SER A 821 -26.01 -17.50 12.72
N ASP A 822 -25.89 -17.32 14.04
CA ASP A 822 -25.76 -18.38 15.04
C ASP A 822 -26.93 -19.38 15.05
N ILE A 823 -28.13 -18.91 14.72
CA ILE A 823 -29.35 -19.74 14.62
C ILE A 823 -29.23 -20.69 13.42
N GLN A 824 -28.85 -20.16 12.25
CA GLN A 824 -28.63 -20.95 11.04
C GLN A 824 -27.48 -21.96 11.25
N LEU A 825 -26.39 -21.54 11.89
CA LEU A 825 -25.28 -22.43 12.25
C LEU A 825 -25.75 -23.57 13.16
N THR A 826 -26.60 -23.27 14.14
CA THR A 826 -27.16 -24.28 15.06
C THR A 826 -28.13 -25.25 14.36
N GLU A 827 -28.83 -24.81 13.31
CA GLU A 827 -29.68 -25.69 12.50
C GLU A 827 -28.88 -26.58 11.54
N GLU A 828 -27.89 -26.02 10.82
CA GLU A 828 -27.03 -26.81 9.92
C GLU A 828 -26.11 -27.77 10.68
N LEU A 829 -25.62 -27.39 11.87
CA LEU A 829 -24.92 -28.31 12.77
C LEU A 829 -25.78 -29.54 13.11
N LYS A 830 -27.06 -29.33 13.45
CA LYS A 830 -28.00 -30.44 13.74
C LYS A 830 -28.29 -31.29 12.52
N ARG A 831 -28.41 -30.69 11.32
CA ARG A 831 -28.58 -31.42 10.05
C ARG A 831 -27.36 -32.32 9.78
N LEU A 832 -26.15 -31.77 9.81
CA LEU A 832 -24.90 -32.51 9.56
C LEU A 832 -24.67 -33.64 10.58
N LEU A 833 -24.93 -33.40 11.87
CA LEU A 833 -24.83 -34.43 12.91
C LEU A 833 -25.86 -35.54 12.73
N ASN A 834 -27.11 -35.22 12.34
CA ASN A 834 -28.13 -36.22 12.06
C ASN A 834 -27.78 -37.07 10.83
N ASP A 835 -27.30 -36.46 9.75
CA ASP A 835 -26.88 -37.17 8.54
C ASP A 835 -25.72 -38.14 8.84
N LEU A 836 -24.72 -37.72 9.62
CA LEU A 836 -23.58 -38.55 10.04
C LEU A 836 -23.98 -39.74 10.92
N ASN A 837 -25.01 -39.58 11.76
CA ASN A 837 -25.51 -40.63 12.65
C ASN A 837 -26.49 -41.61 11.96
N SER A 838 -26.84 -41.41 10.69
CA SER A 838 -27.96 -42.10 10.04
C SER A 838 -27.60 -43.43 9.32
N VAL A 839 -26.47 -44.05 9.67
CA VAL A 839 -25.92 -45.23 8.98
C VAL A 839 -26.55 -46.52 9.53
N ASP A 840 -27.74 -46.87 9.04
CA ASP A 840 -28.37 -48.18 9.28
C ASP A 840 -28.26 -49.11 8.06
N PHE A 841 -27.89 -50.37 8.31
CA PHE A 841 -28.06 -51.47 7.36
C PHE A 841 -29.46 -52.08 7.54
N THR A 842 -30.17 -52.33 6.44
CA THR A 842 -31.50 -52.96 6.46
C THR A 842 -31.39 -54.47 6.65
N GLU A 843 -31.86 -54.95 7.80
CA GLU A 843 -32.40 -56.28 8.13
C GLU A 843 -31.84 -57.54 7.45
N SER A 844 -31.26 -58.45 8.26
CA SER A 844 -31.59 -59.87 8.14
C SER A 844 -31.42 -60.64 9.46
N GLU A 845 -32.56 -61.17 9.93
CA GLU A 845 -32.80 -62.40 10.70
C GLU A 845 -32.03 -62.82 11.98
N THR A 846 -32.82 -63.49 12.84
CA THR A 846 -32.50 -64.33 14.00
C THR A 846 -31.97 -63.69 15.29
N SER A 847 -32.74 -63.92 16.35
CA SER A 847 -32.43 -63.63 17.74
C SER A 847 -31.49 -64.67 18.36
N HIS A 848 -30.46 -64.23 19.09
CA HIS A 848 -30.05 -64.85 20.34
C HIS A 848 -29.54 -63.79 21.32
N ALA A 849 -29.82 -63.98 22.61
CA ALA A 849 -29.37 -63.06 23.66
C ALA A 849 -27.94 -63.40 24.10
N LEU A 850 -27.09 -62.38 24.25
CA LEU A 850 -25.81 -62.46 24.92
C LEU A 850 -25.70 -61.37 25.99
N GLN A 851 -24.92 -61.65 27.03
CA GLN A 851 -24.87 -60.87 28.26
C GLN A 851 -23.85 -59.72 28.17
N ILE A 852 -24.03 -58.69 28.98
CA ILE A 852 -23.07 -57.58 29.11
C ILE A 852 -21.91 -58.03 30.02
N SER A 853 -20.69 -58.01 29.48
CA SER A 853 -19.44 -58.01 30.24
C SER A 853 -18.34 -57.31 29.43
N ASP A 854 -17.50 -56.53 30.12
CA ASP A 854 -16.28 -55.86 29.64
C ASP A 854 -16.41 -54.88 28.45
N LEU A 855 -16.95 -53.69 28.75
CA LEU A 855 -16.75 -52.47 27.95
C LEU A 855 -15.29 -52.01 28.00
N SER A 856 -14.47 -52.46 27.04
CA SER A 856 -13.10 -51.95 26.91
C SER A 856 -13.10 -50.44 26.58
N LEU A 857 -12.32 -49.67 27.33
CA LEU A 857 -11.99 -48.28 27.00
C LEU A 857 -10.75 -48.28 26.10
N LYS A 858 -10.88 -47.66 24.92
CA LYS A 858 -9.80 -47.49 23.94
C LYS A 858 -9.59 -46.00 23.68
N SER A 859 -8.44 -45.66 23.12
CA SER A 859 -8.14 -44.28 22.73
C SER A 859 -7.31 -44.22 21.44
N PHE A 860 -7.39 -43.08 20.75
CA PHE A 860 -6.55 -42.78 19.58
C PHE A 860 -6.17 -41.30 19.55
N VAL A 861 -5.10 -40.99 18.81
CA VAL A 861 -4.62 -39.63 18.57
C VAL A 861 -4.60 -39.32 17.06
N ILE A 862 -5.01 -38.11 16.69
CA ILE A 862 -5.02 -37.58 15.31
C ILE A 862 -4.29 -36.23 15.30
N THR A 863 -3.40 -35.99 14.35
CA THR A 863 -2.76 -34.66 14.18
C THR A 863 -3.06 -34.08 12.80
N LEU A 864 -3.50 -32.83 12.79
CA LEU A 864 -3.85 -32.04 11.61
C LEU A 864 -2.87 -30.86 11.50
N GLY A 865 -1.87 -30.91 10.61
CA GLY A 865 -0.88 -29.84 10.56
C GLY A 865 0.30 -30.04 9.62
N LYS A 866 1.11 -29.00 9.48
CA LYS A 866 2.29 -28.98 8.61
C LYS A 866 3.46 -29.77 9.22
N SER A 867 4.00 -30.70 8.43
CA SER A 867 5.21 -31.50 8.71
C SER A 867 5.22 -32.30 10.03
N LEU A 868 4.12 -33.00 10.34
CA LEU A 868 4.09 -34.13 11.30
C LEU A 868 3.28 -35.30 10.71
N SER A 869 3.79 -35.89 9.63
CA SER A 869 3.11 -36.98 8.90
C SER A 869 3.41 -38.37 9.50
N GLN A 870 2.75 -38.71 10.60
CA GLN A 870 2.50 -40.10 11.01
C GLN A 870 1.03 -40.26 11.38
N GLY A 871 0.42 -41.39 10.99
CA GLY A 871 -1.01 -41.67 11.18
C GLY A 871 -1.35 -42.12 12.60
N LEU A 872 -2.58 -42.62 12.81
CA LEU A 872 -3.05 -43.09 14.11
C LEU A 872 -2.05 -44.06 14.77
N THR A 873 -1.52 -43.65 15.92
CA THR A 873 -0.99 -44.56 16.92
C THR A 873 -2.14 -44.95 17.85
N THR A 874 -2.61 -46.19 17.78
CA THR A 874 -3.48 -46.77 18.81
C THR A 874 -2.60 -47.42 19.88
N THR A 875 -2.85 -47.11 21.15
CA THR A 875 -2.14 -47.67 22.30
C THR A 875 -3.14 -48.31 23.24
N THR A 876 -3.17 -49.64 23.27
CA THR A 876 -4.02 -50.45 24.14
C THR A 876 -3.45 -50.57 25.56
N THR A 877 -3.29 -49.41 26.22
CA THR A 877 -3.05 -49.32 27.67
C THR A 877 -4.13 -48.49 28.37
N GLY A 878 -4.15 -48.52 29.70
CA GLY A 878 -5.26 -48.03 30.52
C GLY A 878 -5.58 -46.54 30.34
N SER A 879 -6.82 -46.16 30.70
CA SER A 879 -7.47 -44.88 30.38
C SER A 879 -6.71 -43.59 30.74
N ASN A 880 -5.65 -43.65 31.55
CA ASN A 880 -4.93 -42.48 32.04
C ASN A 880 -3.72 -42.11 31.16
N ASP A 881 -3.13 -43.04 30.41
CA ASP A 881 -1.84 -42.80 29.73
C ASP A 881 -1.95 -41.85 28.53
N CYS A 882 -3.09 -41.84 27.83
CA CYS A 882 -3.25 -41.06 26.60
C CYS A 882 -3.18 -39.54 26.84
N PHE A 883 -3.47 -39.08 28.07
CA PHE A 883 -3.29 -37.67 28.48
C PHE A 883 -1.89 -37.37 29.05
N VAL A 884 -1.10 -38.38 29.44
CA VAL A 884 0.32 -38.19 29.82
C VAL A 884 1.15 -37.73 28.62
N LEU A 885 0.85 -38.27 27.42
CA LEU A 885 1.44 -37.81 26.16
C LEU A 885 1.13 -36.33 25.84
N VAL A 886 -0.06 -35.84 26.21
CA VAL A 886 -0.45 -34.42 26.01
C VAL A 886 0.25 -33.50 27.02
N ASN A 887 0.46 -33.96 28.26
CA ASN A 887 1.07 -33.17 29.34
C ASN A 887 2.61 -33.07 29.26
N ASN A 888 3.27 -33.93 28.49
CA ASN A 888 4.73 -33.95 28.36
C ASN A 888 5.30 -32.94 27.34
N TYR A 889 4.46 -32.18 26.64
CA TYR A 889 4.91 -31.11 25.72
C TYR A 889 5.01 -29.75 26.44
N PRO A 890 6.22 -29.17 26.61
CA PRO A 890 6.34 -27.83 27.17
C PRO A 890 5.79 -26.79 26.19
N SER A 891 4.98 -25.84 26.70
CA SER A 891 4.45 -24.66 25.99
C SER A 891 3.44 -24.91 24.84
N GLY A 892 2.39 -25.71 25.08
CA GLY A 892 1.21 -25.78 24.21
C GLY A 892 -0.11 -25.80 24.99
N LEU A 893 -1.16 -25.11 24.51
CA LEU A 893 -2.46 -25.06 25.18
C LEU A 893 -3.27 -26.33 24.89
N SER A 894 -3.67 -27.02 25.96
CA SER A 894 -4.56 -28.18 25.92
C SER A 894 -5.93 -27.87 26.52
N TYR A 895 -6.99 -28.34 25.85
CA TYR A 895 -8.38 -28.23 26.29
C TYR A 895 -9.00 -29.62 26.28
N THR A 896 -9.71 -30.01 27.34
CA THR A 896 -10.36 -31.32 27.47
C THR A 896 -11.84 -31.19 27.81
N CYS A 897 -12.65 -32.13 27.34
CA CYS A 897 -14.09 -32.17 27.61
C CYS A 897 -14.60 -33.61 27.69
N THR A 898 -15.58 -33.86 28.55
CA THR A 898 -16.31 -35.13 28.63
C THR A 898 -17.37 -35.18 27.53
N GLY A 899 -17.20 -36.07 26.55
CA GLY A 899 -18.06 -36.21 25.38
C GLY A 899 -17.35 -36.02 24.04
N PRO A 900 -18.10 -35.96 22.92
CA PRO A 900 -17.57 -35.95 21.56
C PRO A 900 -17.10 -34.59 21.04
N SER A 901 -17.22 -33.50 21.81
CA SER A 901 -16.78 -32.17 21.37
C SER A 901 -16.06 -31.36 22.45
N VAL A 902 -15.19 -30.46 21.99
CA VAL A 902 -14.39 -29.56 22.84
C VAL A 902 -14.56 -28.14 22.35
N ARG A 903 -15.01 -27.25 23.24
CA ARG A 903 -15.09 -25.80 23.02
C ARG A 903 -13.86 -25.11 23.58
N PHE A 904 -13.27 -24.20 22.83
CA PHE A 904 -12.13 -23.38 23.26
C PHE A 904 -12.12 -22.01 22.60
N ARG A 905 -11.41 -21.05 23.18
CA ARG A 905 -11.09 -19.76 22.55
C ARG A 905 -9.62 -19.75 22.13
N VAL A 906 -9.33 -19.31 20.91
CA VAL A 906 -7.97 -19.10 20.43
C VAL A 906 -7.34 -17.93 21.21
N PRO A 907 -6.11 -18.05 21.76
CA PRO A 907 -5.46 -16.97 22.51
C PRO A 907 -5.33 -15.67 21.70
N GLU A 908 -5.35 -14.54 22.40
CA GLU A 908 -5.27 -13.21 21.78
C GLU A 908 -3.81 -12.78 21.48
N ASP A 909 -2.84 -13.36 22.19
CA ASP A 909 -1.41 -12.99 22.18
C ASP A 909 -0.55 -13.78 21.15
N SER A 910 -1.19 -14.42 20.15
CA SER A 910 -0.55 -15.43 19.30
C SER A 910 -0.03 -14.89 17.95
N ASP A 911 1.09 -14.16 17.97
CA ASP A 911 1.97 -13.99 16.79
C ASP A 911 2.66 -15.32 16.38
N CYS A 912 2.48 -16.36 17.21
CA CYS A 912 3.04 -17.69 17.00
C CYS A 912 2.51 -18.37 15.74
N HIS A 913 3.42 -18.81 14.87
CA HIS A 913 3.07 -19.67 13.73
C HIS A 913 2.55 -21.03 14.22
N MET A 914 1.23 -21.14 14.36
CA MET A 914 0.53 -22.39 14.61
C MET A 914 0.83 -23.40 13.48
N LYS A 915 1.36 -24.57 13.85
CA LYS A 915 1.78 -25.62 12.93
C LYS A 915 0.74 -26.73 12.78
N GLY A 916 -0.07 -26.99 13.82
CA GLY A 916 -1.13 -27.99 13.75
C GLY A 916 -2.04 -28.03 14.98
N ILE A 917 -3.05 -28.89 14.90
CA ILE A 917 -3.94 -29.29 16.00
C ILE A 917 -3.75 -30.79 16.23
N THR A 918 -3.58 -31.20 17.48
CA THR A 918 -3.63 -32.63 17.86
C THR A 918 -4.90 -32.90 18.67
N LEU A 919 -5.61 -33.96 18.29
CA LEU A 919 -6.86 -34.45 18.87
C LEU A 919 -6.59 -35.78 19.56
N CYS A 920 -7.03 -35.93 20.81
CA CYS A 920 -7.00 -37.17 21.59
C CYS A 920 -8.45 -37.57 21.89
N VAL A 921 -8.84 -38.81 21.63
CA VAL A 921 -10.23 -39.27 21.80
C VAL A 921 -10.25 -40.58 22.57
N VAL A 922 -11.00 -40.63 23.67
CA VAL A 922 -11.24 -41.82 24.50
C VAL A 922 -12.67 -42.30 24.27
N TYR A 923 -12.86 -43.58 23.94
CA TYR A 923 -14.15 -44.16 23.62
C TYR A 923 -14.32 -45.57 24.22
N SER A 924 -15.56 -45.99 24.45
CA SER A 924 -15.90 -47.37 24.80
C SER A 924 -16.52 -48.09 23.60
N SER A 925 -16.11 -49.34 23.37
CA SER A 925 -16.63 -50.24 22.32
C SER A 925 -17.18 -51.54 22.92
N THR A 926 -18.17 -52.14 22.28
CA THR A 926 -18.71 -53.48 22.61
C THR A 926 -18.23 -54.59 21.65
N PHE A 927 -17.30 -54.30 20.74
CA PHE A 927 -16.75 -55.25 19.76
C PHE A 927 -15.22 -55.18 19.72
N GLU A 928 -14.57 -56.34 19.54
CA GLU A 928 -13.11 -56.49 19.32
C GLU A 928 -12.67 -56.14 17.87
N ASN A 929 -13.45 -55.34 17.14
CA ASN A 929 -13.14 -55.01 15.75
C ASN A 929 -11.91 -54.09 15.62
N MET A 930 -11.24 -54.19 14.46
CA MET A 930 -9.96 -53.53 14.18
C MET A 930 -9.99 -52.02 14.40
N GLU A 931 -8.99 -51.53 15.14
CA GLU A 931 -9.00 -50.22 15.81
C GLU A 931 -8.95 -49.01 14.87
N THR A 932 -8.77 -49.24 13.57
CA THR A 932 -8.71 -48.20 12.54
C THR A 932 -10.07 -47.82 11.95
N GLU A 933 -11.11 -48.65 12.04
CA GLU A 933 -12.39 -48.40 11.33
C GLU A 933 -13.36 -47.44 12.05
N CYS A 934 -13.08 -47.10 13.31
CA CYS A 934 -14.00 -46.39 14.21
C CYS A 934 -14.42 -44.97 13.78
N LEU A 935 -13.52 -44.21 13.14
CA LEU A 935 -13.72 -42.79 12.81
C LEU A 935 -14.55 -42.60 11.53
N VAL A 936 -15.61 -41.79 11.62
CA VAL A 936 -16.45 -41.35 10.48
C VAL A 936 -16.00 -39.97 9.97
N GLY A 937 -15.69 -39.04 10.87
CA GLY A 937 -15.19 -37.71 10.49
C GLY A 937 -15.00 -36.76 11.67
N VAL A 938 -14.49 -35.56 11.36
CA VAL A 938 -14.24 -34.47 12.31
C VAL A 938 -14.87 -33.18 11.78
N LEU A 939 -15.61 -32.45 12.62
CA LEU A 939 -16.13 -31.12 12.33
C LEU A 939 -15.33 -30.08 13.12
N ILE A 940 -14.96 -28.97 12.47
CA ILE A 940 -14.35 -27.80 13.10
C ILE A 940 -15.28 -26.61 12.87
N ILE A 941 -15.78 -26.02 13.95
CA ILE A 941 -16.81 -24.97 13.95
C ILE A 941 -16.19 -23.70 14.51
N ASN A 942 -16.43 -22.55 13.87
CA ASN A 942 -16.06 -21.23 14.39
C ASN A 942 -17.34 -20.44 14.67
N TYR A 943 -17.64 -20.19 15.94
CA TYR A 943 -18.81 -19.42 16.38
C TYR A 943 -18.61 -17.91 16.19
N THR A 944 -17.37 -17.40 16.18
CA THR A 944 -17.09 -15.98 15.91
C THR A 944 -17.29 -15.64 14.43
N LYS A 945 -16.95 -16.57 13.52
CA LYS A 945 -17.07 -16.40 12.05
C LYS A 945 -18.30 -17.08 11.43
N PHE A 946 -19.10 -17.79 12.23
CA PHE A 946 -20.24 -18.59 11.80
C PHE A 946 -19.94 -19.63 10.69
N THR A 947 -18.86 -20.41 10.83
CA THR A 947 -18.47 -21.44 9.86
C THR A 947 -18.45 -22.86 10.44
N ILE A 948 -18.63 -23.87 9.58
CA ILE A 948 -18.51 -25.30 9.88
C ILE A 948 -17.67 -25.98 8.78
N ASN A 949 -16.57 -26.64 9.15
CA ASN A 949 -15.73 -27.43 8.26
C ASN A 949 -15.84 -28.92 8.63
N LEU A 950 -16.41 -29.75 7.76
CA LEU A 950 -16.48 -31.20 7.93
C LEU A 950 -15.38 -31.89 7.11
N TYR A 951 -14.54 -32.69 7.77
CA TYR A 951 -13.55 -33.56 7.16
C TYR A 951 -13.97 -35.02 7.30
N LYS A 952 -14.19 -35.71 6.17
CA LYS A 952 -14.46 -37.16 6.17
C LYS A 952 -13.23 -37.94 6.59
N ARG A 953 -13.44 -39.11 7.22
CA ARG A 953 -12.44 -40.14 7.55
C ARG A 953 -11.20 -40.14 6.64
N ASP A 954 -11.37 -40.42 5.35
CA ASP A 954 -10.25 -40.65 4.43
C ASP A 954 -9.40 -39.38 4.19
N THR A 955 -9.99 -38.20 4.38
CA THR A 955 -9.29 -36.92 4.32
C THR A 955 -8.57 -36.61 5.62
N VAL A 956 -9.10 -37.04 6.78
CA VAL A 956 -8.37 -37.01 8.05
C VAL A 956 -7.18 -37.98 8.03
N MET A 957 -7.33 -39.14 7.39
CA MET A 957 -6.25 -40.12 7.19
C MET A 957 -5.21 -39.69 6.13
N SER A 958 -5.53 -38.76 5.23
CA SER A 958 -4.65 -38.27 4.16
C SER A 958 -4.50 -36.74 4.19
N PHE A 959 -4.57 -36.15 5.38
CA PHE A 959 -4.68 -34.71 5.59
C PHE A 959 -3.43 -33.98 5.10
N ASN A 960 -3.60 -33.02 4.19
CA ASN A 960 -2.48 -32.41 3.46
C ASN A 960 -2.26 -30.92 3.78
N ASP A 961 -1.25 -30.33 3.14
CA ASP A 961 -0.88 -28.92 3.30
C ASP A 961 -1.99 -27.93 2.93
N GLU A 962 -2.84 -28.28 1.96
CA GLU A 962 -3.96 -27.47 1.47
C GLU A 962 -5.17 -27.58 2.42
N ASP A 963 -5.50 -28.80 2.88
CA ASP A 963 -6.50 -29.04 3.92
C ASP A 963 -6.14 -28.24 5.20
N TRP A 964 -4.85 -28.21 5.56
CA TRP A 964 -4.34 -27.38 6.66
C TRP A 964 -4.42 -25.88 6.39
N GLN A 965 -4.21 -25.40 5.14
CA GLN A 965 -4.45 -23.98 4.84
C GLN A 965 -5.93 -23.61 4.99
N GLY A 966 -6.86 -24.51 4.64
CA GLY A 966 -8.30 -24.32 4.82
C GLY A 966 -8.75 -24.28 6.29
N VAL A 967 -8.12 -25.05 7.18
CA VAL A 967 -8.32 -24.90 8.63
C VAL A 967 -7.71 -23.58 9.12
N LYS A 968 -6.48 -23.28 8.71
CA LYS A 968 -5.72 -22.11 9.17
C LYS A 968 -6.37 -20.78 8.77
N SER A 969 -6.95 -20.67 7.58
CA SER A 969 -7.67 -19.45 7.17
C SER A 969 -8.95 -19.21 7.99
N ASN A 970 -9.55 -20.28 8.54
CA ASN A 970 -10.71 -20.18 9.40
C ASN A 970 -10.36 -19.85 10.88
N LEU A 971 -9.10 -19.96 11.29
CA LEU A 971 -8.62 -19.64 12.64
C LEU A 971 -8.13 -18.19 12.74
N GLY A 972 -8.42 -17.53 13.87
CA GLY A 972 -7.95 -16.19 14.20
C GLY A 972 -7.85 -16.01 15.72
N ALA A 973 -6.97 -15.10 16.16
CA ALA A 973 -6.79 -14.78 17.57
C ALA A 973 -8.11 -14.25 18.18
N GLY A 974 -8.51 -14.78 19.35
CA GLY A 974 -9.78 -14.47 20.00
C GLY A 974 -11.03 -15.20 19.48
N ASP A 975 -10.93 -16.03 18.42
CA ASP A 975 -12.06 -16.81 17.89
C ASP A 975 -12.56 -17.86 18.90
N ASN A 976 -13.89 -18.02 18.96
CA ASN A 976 -14.55 -19.08 19.72
C ASN A 976 -14.75 -20.31 18.82
N MET A 977 -14.05 -21.40 19.10
CA MET A 977 -14.01 -22.63 18.31
C MET A 977 -14.70 -23.80 19.03
N GLU A 978 -15.25 -24.73 18.25
CA GLU A 978 -15.61 -26.07 18.71
C GLU A 978 -15.08 -27.12 17.72
N ILE A 979 -14.55 -28.23 18.22
CA ILE A 979 -14.24 -29.41 17.41
C ILE A 979 -15.11 -30.56 17.88
N PHE A 980 -15.77 -31.26 16.95
CA PHE A 980 -16.64 -32.41 17.21
C PHE A 980 -16.10 -33.64 16.45
N VAL A 981 -16.06 -34.80 17.09
CA VAL A 981 -15.60 -36.07 16.49
C VAL A 981 -16.77 -37.06 16.36
N ALA A 982 -16.98 -37.58 15.15
CA ALA A 982 -18.01 -38.58 14.85
C ALA A 982 -17.40 -39.99 14.73
N LEU A 983 -17.92 -40.93 15.51
CA LEU A 983 -17.58 -42.37 15.47
C LEU A 983 -18.77 -43.20 14.95
N GLY A 984 -18.49 -44.41 14.48
CA GLY A 984 -19.51 -45.35 14.00
C GLY A 984 -20.37 -45.99 15.10
N ASN A 985 -21.46 -46.64 14.67
CA ASN A 985 -22.46 -47.25 15.56
C ASN A 985 -21.84 -48.25 16.56
N GLY A 986 -22.40 -48.30 17.77
CA GLY A 986 -21.94 -49.18 18.86
C GLY A 986 -20.77 -48.63 19.69
N MET A 987 -20.24 -47.45 19.35
CA MET A 987 -19.17 -46.78 20.11
C MET A 987 -19.67 -45.53 20.82
N THR A 988 -19.08 -45.20 21.97
CA THR A 988 -19.43 -43.98 22.72
C THR A 988 -18.16 -43.24 23.13
N VAL A 989 -17.97 -42.01 22.61
CA VAL A 989 -16.90 -41.13 23.08
C VAL A 989 -17.16 -40.74 24.53
N LYS A 990 -16.16 -40.93 25.39
CA LYS A 990 -16.17 -40.57 26.81
C LYS A 990 -15.50 -39.23 27.04
N GLU A 991 -14.34 -39.01 26.43
CA GLU A 991 -13.57 -37.77 26.55
C GLU A 991 -12.91 -37.41 25.21
N THR A 992 -12.81 -36.11 24.95
CA THR A 992 -12.07 -35.54 23.82
C THR A 992 -11.11 -34.47 24.34
N GLY A 993 -9.89 -34.46 23.83
CA GLY A 993 -8.85 -33.46 24.10
C GLY A 993 -8.34 -32.81 22.81
N VAL A 994 -8.06 -31.52 22.87
CA VAL A 994 -7.49 -30.70 21.79
C VAL A 994 -6.21 -30.05 22.30
N HIS A 995 -5.10 -30.17 21.56
CA HIS A 995 -3.83 -29.49 21.85
C HIS A 995 -3.38 -28.65 20.65
N LEU A 996 -3.02 -27.39 20.88
CA LEU A 996 -2.67 -26.42 19.83
C LEU A 996 -1.14 -26.34 19.65
N VAL A 997 -0.63 -26.94 18.58
CA VAL A 997 0.81 -27.06 18.31
C VAL A 997 1.35 -25.78 17.65
N HIS A 998 2.21 -25.07 18.37
CA HIS A 998 2.87 -23.85 17.91
C HIS A 998 4.36 -24.08 17.62
N GLY A 999 4.90 -23.41 16.61
CA GLY A 999 6.33 -23.44 16.35
C GLY A 999 7.11 -22.54 17.30
N GLN A 1000 8.01 -23.10 18.12
CA GLN A 1000 9.00 -22.32 18.87
C GLN A 1000 9.91 -21.52 17.91
N SER A 1001 10.26 -20.30 18.30
CA SER A 1001 11.32 -19.49 17.68
C SER A 1001 12.70 -19.97 18.15
N SER A 1002 13.64 -20.09 17.22
CA SER A 1002 14.92 -20.77 17.47
C SER A 1002 16.01 -19.85 18.02
N THR A 1003 16.02 -19.61 19.34
CA THR A 1003 17.22 -19.19 20.10
C THR A 1003 17.16 -19.59 21.58
N MET A 1004 17.64 -20.79 21.93
CA MET A 1004 18.59 -21.02 23.04
C MET A 1004 19.01 -22.50 23.08
N GLU A 1005 20.32 -22.74 23.07
CA GLU A 1005 20.90 -24.01 23.51
C GLU A 1005 20.97 -24.01 25.04
N VAL A 1006 20.56 -25.11 25.68
CA VAL A 1006 20.97 -25.47 27.03
C VAL A 1006 21.30 -26.96 27.02
N GLU A 1007 22.49 -27.30 27.52
CA GLU A 1007 22.99 -28.67 27.56
C GLU A 1007 22.15 -29.56 28.48
N SER A 1008 21.86 -30.78 28.05
CA SER A 1008 21.65 -31.90 28.97
C SER A 1008 22.11 -33.20 28.34
N SER A 1009 22.82 -34.02 29.12
CA SER A 1009 23.64 -35.13 28.64
C SER A 1009 22.91 -36.47 28.62
N SER A 1010 23.23 -37.30 27.62
CA SER A 1010 23.25 -38.76 27.79
C SER A 1010 24.27 -39.40 26.83
N MET A 1011 24.83 -40.54 27.21
CA MET A 1011 25.95 -41.21 26.54
C MET A 1011 25.50 -42.49 25.81
N THR A 1012 26.01 -42.70 24.58
CA THR A 1012 26.47 -44.00 24.01
C THR A 1012 27.05 -43.68 22.62
N MET A 1013 28.38 -43.67 22.43
CA MET A 1013 29.24 -44.82 22.09
C MET A 1013 29.06 -45.38 20.66
N GLU A 1014 29.97 -44.94 19.79
CA GLU A 1014 30.81 -45.73 18.86
C GLU A 1014 30.23 -46.91 18.06
N VAL A 1015 30.27 -46.79 16.72
CA VAL A 1015 30.95 -47.77 15.83
C VAL A 1015 31.76 -46.98 14.79
N GLU A 1016 32.90 -47.53 14.36
CA GLU A 1016 33.91 -46.88 13.51
C GLU A 1016 33.85 -47.22 12.01
N GLN A 1017 34.50 -46.37 11.18
CA GLN A 1017 35.29 -46.73 9.96
C GLN A 1017 34.56 -47.39 8.74
N SER A 1018 35.06 -47.34 7.49
CA SER A 1018 36.14 -46.53 6.86
C SER A 1018 36.02 -46.46 5.31
N ILE A 1019 36.48 -45.33 4.75
CA ILE A 1019 37.35 -45.16 3.55
C ILE A 1019 37.18 -46.10 2.32
N MET A 1020 36.92 -45.50 1.14
CA MET A 1020 37.80 -45.68 -0.04
C MET A 1020 37.64 -44.57 -1.11
N VAL A 1021 38.63 -44.44 -1.99
CA VAL A 1021 38.86 -43.30 -2.90
C VAL A 1021 39.09 -43.73 -4.35
N LYS A 1022 38.59 -42.94 -5.31
CA LYS A 1022 39.17 -42.64 -6.65
C LYS A 1022 38.38 -41.45 -7.24
N MET A 1023 38.96 -40.27 -7.46
CA MET A 1023 39.92 -39.83 -8.51
C MET A 1023 39.31 -39.62 -9.90
N GLU A 1024 39.75 -38.53 -10.54
CA GLU A 1024 39.31 -37.98 -11.83
C GLU A 1024 39.83 -38.79 -13.04
N PRO A 1025 39.55 -38.37 -14.28
CA PRO A 1025 40.52 -37.49 -14.94
C PRO A 1025 39.94 -36.36 -15.83
N LEU A 1026 40.72 -35.27 -15.95
CA LEU A 1026 40.73 -34.35 -17.11
C LEU A 1026 41.49 -34.99 -18.28
N PRO A 1027 41.13 -34.68 -19.54
CA PRO A 1027 42.05 -33.98 -20.46
C PRO A 1027 41.33 -33.02 -21.46
N GLU A 1028 41.93 -32.13 -22.26
CA GLU A 1028 43.29 -31.53 -22.33
C GLU A 1028 43.23 -30.24 -23.20
N VAL A 1029 44.36 -29.53 -23.39
CA VAL A 1029 44.49 -28.31 -24.23
C VAL A 1029 45.80 -28.32 -25.03
N GLU A 1030 45.73 -28.14 -26.37
CA GLU A 1030 46.86 -27.75 -27.25
C GLU A 1030 46.34 -27.08 -28.56
N VAL A 1031 47.15 -26.44 -29.43
CA VAL A 1031 47.93 -25.19 -29.23
C VAL A 1031 48.42 -24.60 -30.58
N GLN A 1032 48.37 -23.25 -30.76
CA GLN A 1032 48.97 -22.43 -31.86
C GLN A 1032 48.45 -22.73 -33.31
N THR A 1033 48.59 -21.89 -34.36
CA THR A 1033 49.51 -20.78 -34.75
C THR A 1033 48.82 -19.63 -35.55
N GLN A 1034 49.45 -18.46 -35.70
CA GLN A 1034 49.21 -17.47 -36.79
C GLN A 1034 50.30 -17.58 -37.88
N PRO A 1035 50.13 -17.04 -39.12
CA PRO A 1035 50.58 -15.65 -39.41
C PRO A 1035 49.90 -14.90 -40.61
N ASN A 1036 49.99 -13.56 -40.64
CA ASN A 1036 50.30 -12.67 -41.81
C ASN A 1036 49.40 -12.62 -43.09
N VAL A 1037 49.33 -11.57 -43.95
CA VAL A 1037 49.63 -10.10 -43.90
C VAL A 1037 49.10 -9.40 -45.20
N LYS A 1038 48.77 -8.08 -45.16
CA LYS A 1038 48.44 -7.17 -46.32
C LYS A 1038 47.12 -7.52 -47.08
N ILE A 1039 46.52 -6.69 -47.95
CA ILE A 1039 46.97 -5.56 -48.81
C ILE A 1039 46.00 -4.34 -48.75
N ASP A 1040 46.56 -3.12 -48.80
CA ASP A 1040 45.93 -1.80 -49.02
C ASP A 1040 45.99 -1.41 -50.53
N PRO A 1041 45.14 -0.51 -51.11
CA PRO A 1041 45.25 0.92 -50.79
C PRO A 1041 44.00 1.83 -51.01
N SER A 1042 44.23 3.12 -50.74
CA SER A 1042 43.48 4.34 -51.09
C SER A 1042 43.73 4.76 -52.58
N PRO A 1043 43.65 6.02 -53.08
CA PRO A 1043 43.62 7.39 -52.50
C PRO A 1043 42.21 8.03 -52.62
N GLU A 1044 41.89 9.33 -52.77
CA GLU A 1044 42.50 10.69 -52.88
C GLU A 1044 41.34 11.66 -52.48
N GLU A 1045 41.38 12.93 -52.03
CA GLU A 1045 42.26 14.12 -51.79
C GLU A 1045 41.78 14.76 -50.42
N GLU A 1046 42.19 15.88 -49.79
CA GLU A 1046 43.24 16.92 -49.70
C GLU A 1046 43.14 17.42 -48.20
N VAL A 1047 44.14 17.89 -47.42
CA VAL A 1047 45.03 19.07 -47.51
C VAL A 1047 44.25 20.41 -47.32
N GLN A 1048 44.65 21.39 -46.48
CA GLN A 1048 45.92 21.71 -45.81
C GLN A 1048 45.79 22.37 -44.40
N SER A 1049 46.96 22.61 -43.78
CA SER A 1049 47.38 23.36 -42.56
C SER A 1049 46.60 24.64 -42.11
N SER A 1050 46.86 25.30 -40.95
CA SER A 1050 48.08 25.40 -40.12
C SER A 1050 47.87 25.89 -38.65
N LEU A 1051 48.94 25.75 -37.85
CA LEU A 1051 49.53 26.60 -36.76
C LEU A 1051 48.92 28.01 -36.50
N ASP A 1052 49.05 28.66 -35.33
CA ASP A 1052 50.10 28.56 -34.28
C ASP A 1052 49.66 29.08 -32.86
N VAL A 1053 50.58 29.12 -31.88
CA VAL A 1053 50.35 29.43 -30.44
C VAL A 1053 50.99 30.76 -29.96
N LYS A 1054 50.32 31.54 -29.09
CA LYS A 1054 50.96 32.37 -28.03
C LYS A 1054 50.04 32.98 -26.95
N ASN A 1055 50.66 33.54 -25.91
CA ASN A 1055 50.13 33.90 -24.60
C ASN A 1055 49.84 35.43 -24.38
N GLU A 1056 49.01 35.70 -23.36
CA GLU A 1056 49.07 36.79 -22.35
C GLU A 1056 49.33 38.27 -22.77
N ALA A 1057 48.42 39.20 -22.39
CA ALA A 1057 48.59 40.10 -21.23
C ALA A 1057 47.55 41.27 -21.15
N SER A 1058 47.22 41.71 -19.90
CA SER A 1058 47.15 43.10 -19.37
C SER A 1058 46.66 44.31 -20.21
N LEU A 1059 46.02 45.40 -19.68
CA LEU A 1059 45.29 45.74 -18.42
C LEU A 1059 44.81 47.23 -18.50
N ILE A 1060 43.76 47.64 -17.74
CA ILE A 1060 43.35 49.07 -17.43
C ILE A 1060 42.72 49.81 -18.67
N ILE A 1061 41.66 50.65 -18.62
CA ILE A 1061 41.44 51.95 -17.93
C ILE A 1061 39.94 52.20 -17.57
N GLN A 1062 39.75 52.74 -16.35
CA GLN A 1062 38.73 53.69 -15.82
C GLN A 1062 37.48 54.09 -16.65
N ASN A 1063 36.30 54.17 -16.00
CA ASN A 1063 35.88 55.43 -15.36
C ASN A 1063 34.63 55.32 -14.45
N GLU A 1064 34.62 56.16 -13.41
CA GLU A 1064 33.45 56.58 -12.62
C GLU A 1064 32.97 57.95 -13.18
N PRO A 1065 31.77 58.47 -12.86
CA PRO A 1065 31.61 59.16 -11.58
C PRO A 1065 30.23 58.99 -10.91
N SER A 1066 30.18 59.42 -9.65
CA SER A 1066 28.98 59.58 -8.83
C SER A 1066 28.28 60.93 -9.05
N LEU A 1067 26.98 61.02 -8.69
CA LEU A 1067 26.42 62.09 -7.86
C LEU A 1067 24.94 61.86 -7.52
N GLU A 1068 24.64 61.89 -6.22
CA GLU A 1068 23.30 62.13 -5.63
C GLU A 1068 23.07 63.67 -5.56
N PRO A 1069 21.85 64.21 -5.27
CA PRO A 1069 21.35 64.17 -3.88
C PRO A 1069 19.82 64.28 -3.62
N SER A 1070 19.41 63.78 -2.44
CA SER A 1070 18.50 64.41 -1.45
C SER A 1070 17.01 64.77 -1.75
N LEU A 1071 16.11 64.19 -0.92
CA LEU A 1071 15.07 64.85 -0.08
C LEU A 1071 13.87 65.61 -0.78
N THR A 1072 12.67 65.78 -0.22
CA THR A 1072 12.10 65.54 1.14
C THR A 1072 10.54 65.48 1.14
N VAL A 1073 9.94 64.65 2.02
CA VAL A 1073 8.74 64.92 2.87
C VAL A 1073 7.30 65.09 2.29
N GLN A 1074 6.32 64.67 3.12
CA GLN A 1074 4.84 64.80 3.07
C GLN A 1074 4.08 63.99 2.01
N ASP A 1075 3.10 63.11 2.29
CA ASP A 1075 2.06 62.92 3.35
C ASP A 1075 0.67 63.50 2.96
N GLU A 1076 -0.37 63.07 3.68
CA GLU A 1076 -1.81 63.36 3.57
C GLU A 1076 -2.68 62.65 2.52
N SER A 1077 -3.52 61.76 3.06
CA SER A 1077 -4.98 61.71 2.87
C SER A 1077 -5.60 60.85 1.75
N SER A 1078 -6.87 60.49 2.01
CA SER A 1078 -7.78 59.75 1.14
C SER A 1078 -8.95 60.63 0.73
N PRO A 1079 -9.77 60.18 -0.23
CA PRO A 1079 -11.21 60.28 0.01
C PRO A 1079 -11.94 58.94 -0.08
N LYS A 1080 -13.11 58.90 0.55
CA LYS A 1080 -14.01 57.74 0.65
C LYS A 1080 -14.82 57.54 -0.65
N PRO A 1081 -15.34 56.33 -0.93
CA PRO A 1081 -16.32 56.13 -2.00
C PRO A 1081 -17.66 56.79 -1.66
N ASN A 1082 -18.36 57.28 -2.69
CA ASN A 1082 -19.76 57.72 -2.59
C ASN A 1082 -20.74 56.57 -2.83
N GLU A 1083 -21.96 56.71 -2.31
CA GLU A 1083 -22.95 55.64 -2.28
C GLU A 1083 -23.90 55.58 -3.49
N ASN A 1084 -24.68 54.49 -3.54
CA ASN A 1084 -26.09 54.46 -3.94
C ASN A 1084 -26.50 54.95 -5.35
N ILE A 1085 -26.46 54.06 -6.35
CA ILE A 1085 -27.59 53.89 -7.29
C ILE A 1085 -27.88 52.39 -7.53
N PHE A 1086 -28.75 51.79 -6.71
CA PHE A 1086 -29.52 50.60 -7.09
C PHE A 1086 -30.85 50.56 -6.32
N ALA A 1087 -31.98 50.60 -7.04
CA ALA A 1087 -33.30 50.54 -6.43
C ALA A 1087 -34.35 50.00 -7.40
N LYS A 1088 -35.30 49.21 -6.86
CA LYS A 1088 -36.50 48.63 -7.52
C LYS A 1088 -36.19 47.50 -8.54
N LEU A 1089 -37.00 46.44 -8.66
CA LEU A 1089 -38.23 46.07 -7.93
C LEU A 1089 -38.44 44.53 -7.98
N GLY A 1090 -38.91 43.92 -6.89
CA GLY A 1090 -39.27 42.49 -6.85
C GLY A 1090 -39.52 41.98 -5.43
N LYS A 1091 -40.78 41.98 -4.96
CA LYS A 1091 -41.16 41.55 -3.60
C LYS A 1091 -42.31 40.55 -3.62
N ARG A 1092 -42.38 39.72 -2.56
CA ARG A 1092 -43.33 38.63 -2.22
C ARG A 1092 -42.90 37.27 -2.80
N VAL A 1093 -42.47 36.26 -2.03
CA VAL A 1093 -42.84 35.72 -0.69
C VAL A 1093 -44.10 34.84 -0.71
N GLY A 1094 -43.88 33.54 -0.51
CA GLY A 1094 -44.86 32.51 -0.15
C GLY A 1094 -44.11 31.32 0.48
N LYS A 1095 -44.63 30.75 1.59
CA LYS A 1095 -44.03 29.61 2.31
C LYS A 1095 -44.81 28.32 2.01
N CYS A 1096 -44.15 27.15 2.01
CA CYS A 1096 -44.51 25.98 2.84
C CYS A 1096 -43.62 24.74 2.60
N VAL A 1097 -42.67 24.53 3.52
CA VAL A 1097 -42.50 23.35 4.41
C VAL A 1097 -43.11 21.98 4.01
N CYS A 1098 -42.30 20.92 4.18
CA CYS A 1098 -42.63 19.47 4.25
C CYS A 1098 -43.03 18.75 2.95
N LEU A 1099 -42.88 17.42 2.82
CA LEU A 1099 -42.56 16.36 3.82
C LEU A 1099 -41.67 15.24 3.18
N LYS A 1100 -41.20 14.29 3.99
CA LYS A 1100 -40.50 13.06 3.55
C LYS A 1100 -41.47 12.05 2.92
N LEU A 1101 -40.97 11.28 1.97
CA LEU A 1101 -40.93 9.80 2.06
C LEU A 1101 -39.72 9.27 1.26
#